data_AF-A0A812N8T1-F1
#
_entry.id   AF-A0A812N8T1-F1
#
_cell.length_a   1.000
_cell.length_b   1.000
_cell.length_c   1.000
_cell.angle_alpha   90.00
_cell.angle_beta   90.00
_cell.angle_gamma   90.00
#
_symmetry.space_group_name_H-M   'P 1'
#
loop_
_entity.id
_entity.type
_entity.pdbx_description
1 polymer ?
#
loop_
_entity_poly.entity_id
_entity_poly.type
_entity_poly.pdbx_seq_one_letter_code
_entity_poly.pdbx_strand_id
1 'polypeptide(L)'
;MQAAGGKCITLVVAFYGFPGQPDATAQALGEVRRAAATFGGPYILLGDFNVDQSEQAVVQLLCDGELRSLDEADWTQAGPTNPTRTRRIDFGLAHWSIIASAVMQFERPNLSDHGCVFYETRCLSRADSFSMPKFRVLPATATDDILSNFGRVWDAAHFESSVAAGSLDEAWAFLSDVAERTLGATSLFDASGARRSDHWLPCARHESHHRVGPQGHESQSLRSSRKLLGQLHQLRQQPHCQKLWRAVGRRAGLLRAIFPDLPVIHAANLEGATQVISHLHAELQQQETEARVHRWRRRVEEDPSRALAWVKRKADHQLAMEQSPQAPAGVPSSVHPASIVEEHGKVWLQHWKPESPVNFDAVQRILDRVPGGPQSDIVLQVEAEALMRATKAMRGKAMGPDRWSAELLLRLPVQWWEAAATLWNAVLSTQYVPRLWRRALIALVPKRLDEYRPIALCPVIWRAGAHCISRNLLPWMDTWLGHHTLGGAPCRGPGDAHARLFHAWQSGCKVFCQQDLTRFFDSLDVKAVGMVLRHLGAPVGLAELLASFYQDASRLFLHEGRSSSAWGSPARGLAQGCPLSSPMAAVAVGHIWAMWVQSFAKGRTDCLIFIDDRVLWPSCTCVDPLGAMDVALRASDSFDQAFGFQCRASKCAVVCPPDVGTFDQWASARSYPRVTTLKVLGITLDMQEGALGLLKFSPRLLLHRLRFLKLLGGEVPQLRRVVLQLVHSAMFWAGGVACPDRDCLRDVWHSTCAVLQKHATFESPKVLLCASFGWMLDPEWAADWASLRAAWRFKARPPAWLDTAGLDVACGDWRRFLPGAAAVVQRLGWQVHGNGATLARVDDSGALRQCHLGWESFDVVKRWLVDRYKWRGVHACGRIRNCRHRDDATLARGLSLGAPLRSARFALEGHRLAVAAEPTREVRLAALGSGGSIWYHCKRLEMSSPDTTACVCGLVQPSRAHLTWCCTSTTELRQGLAPPSTRAGERLFAAEIPEYPAAPAASDFENTLQSIVAHLRNFATVGERLLVATDGSAKFDIGGCAVIFESGDGTFVFGDACEDQSAFRCELLTLTTLFEAISRAQLAPGCQVGILVDCSSALQAVAQPGACSMPLLAHKAARLLRDVRASGLDLRLSWTPAHGRRPTWTAPWGLTAARCRHLNDRADAAANSIREQRAHGSCRVSWHAELHRAAIWERGAILASAGASNVLAQHLRTRRPARIIQDDP
;
A
#
# COMPACT_ATOMS: atom_id res chain seq x y z
N MET A 1 46.70 33.32 -2.90
CA MET A 1 47.31 33.82 -4.15
C MET A 1 46.36 33.56 -5.32
N GLN A 2 46.03 34.62 -6.04
CA GLN A 2 45.27 34.73 -7.30
C GLN A 2 43.99 33.88 -7.47
N ALA A 3 42.85 34.52 -7.20
CA ALA A 3 41.58 34.19 -7.80
C ALA A 3 41.69 34.29 -9.34
N ALA A 4 41.81 33.16 -10.02
CA ALA A 4 41.53 33.09 -11.45
C ALA A 4 40.00 33.15 -11.63
N GLY A 5 39.46 34.37 -11.71
CA GLY A 5 38.12 34.62 -12.22
C GLY A 5 38.06 34.24 -13.69
N GLY A 6 37.74 32.97 -13.98
CA GLY A 6 37.43 32.54 -15.33
C GLY A 6 36.11 33.17 -15.76
N LYS A 7 36.15 34.07 -16.76
CA LYS A 7 34.93 34.54 -17.45
C LYS A 7 34.21 33.30 -18.02
N CYS A 8 32.99 33.03 -17.53
CA CYS A 8 32.15 32.01 -18.15
C CYS A 8 31.55 32.59 -19.42
N ILE A 9 31.89 32.02 -20.58
CA ILE A 9 31.32 32.40 -21.87
C ILE A 9 30.18 31.42 -22.16
N THR A 10 28.96 31.95 -22.37
CA THR A 10 27.78 31.16 -22.77
C THR A 10 27.49 31.42 -24.24
N LEU A 11 27.34 30.36 -25.03
CA LEU A 11 26.94 30.46 -26.44
C LEU A 11 25.41 30.48 -26.56
N VAL A 12 24.83 31.50 -27.18
CA VAL A 12 23.39 31.54 -27.49
C VAL A 12 23.21 31.35 -28.99
N VAL A 13 22.34 30.41 -29.36
CA VAL A 13 22.08 30.04 -30.75
C VAL A 13 20.60 30.21 -31.03
N ALA A 14 20.27 30.93 -32.10
CA ALA A 14 18.91 31.01 -32.61
C ALA A 14 18.64 29.80 -33.53
N PHE A 15 17.53 29.10 -33.33
CA PHE A 15 17.13 27.94 -34.13
C PHE A 15 15.74 28.13 -34.73
N TYR A 16 15.59 27.80 -36.01
CA TYR A 16 14.31 27.80 -36.71
C TYR A 16 14.08 26.43 -37.35
N GLY A 17 13.03 25.75 -36.91
CA GLY A 17 12.62 24.44 -37.44
C GLY A 17 11.84 24.57 -38.75
N PHE A 18 11.69 23.45 -39.46
CA PHE A 18 10.95 23.36 -40.71
C PHE A 18 9.46 23.07 -40.45
N PRO A 19 8.53 23.95 -40.89
CA PRO A 19 7.09 23.75 -40.70
C PRO A 19 6.60 22.44 -41.34
N GLY A 20 5.85 21.64 -40.59
CA GLY A 20 5.26 20.39 -41.10
C GLY A 20 6.25 19.28 -41.45
N GLN A 21 7.55 19.45 -41.18
CA GLN A 21 8.60 18.47 -41.44
C GLN A 21 9.38 18.14 -40.15
N PRO A 22 8.78 17.36 -39.23
CA PRO A 22 9.38 17.08 -37.92
C PRO A 22 10.72 16.36 -38.03
N ASP A 23 10.89 15.47 -39.00
CA ASP A 23 12.14 14.72 -39.22
C ASP A 23 13.28 15.61 -39.73
N ALA A 24 12.99 16.60 -40.58
CA ALA A 24 13.98 17.57 -41.06
C ALA A 24 14.41 18.50 -39.92
N THR A 25 13.45 18.96 -39.10
CA THR A 25 13.71 19.76 -37.90
C THR A 25 14.59 19.00 -36.90
N ALA A 26 14.31 17.70 -36.72
CA ALA A 26 15.10 16.81 -35.87
C ALA A 26 16.57 16.73 -36.31
N GLN A 27 16.79 16.51 -37.60
CA GLN A 27 18.13 16.39 -38.17
C GLN A 27 18.91 17.71 -38.02
N ALA A 28 18.30 18.84 -38.36
CA ALA A 28 18.92 20.16 -38.23
C ALA A 28 19.24 20.52 -36.77
N LEU A 29 18.31 20.26 -35.84
CA LEU A 29 18.54 20.47 -34.42
C LEU A 29 19.70 19.60 -33.90
N GLY A 30 19.79 18.35 -34.36
CA GLY A 30 20.89 17.44 -34.04
C GLY A 30 22.25 17.92 -34.54
N GLU A 31 22.30 18.57 -35.72
CA GLU A 31 23.50 19.19 -36.29
C GLU A 31 23.92 20.46 -35.53
N VAL A 32 22.98 21.38 -35.29
CA VAL A 32 23.21 22.62 -34.54
C VAL A 32 23.70 22.33 -33.14
N ARG A 33 23.11 21.34 -32.46
CA ARG A 33 23.57 20.88 -31.15
C ARG A 33 24.97 20.26 -31.21
N ARG A 34 25.27 19.41 -32.20
CA ARG A 34 26.61 18.83 -32.37
C ARG A 34 27.66 19.93 -32.53
N ALA A 35 27.34 20.97 -33.30
CA ALA A 35 28.18 22.15 -33.45
C ALA A 35 28.32 22.92 -32.13
N ALA A 36 27.21 23.24 -31.44
CA ALA A 36 27.23 23.94 -30.16
C ALA A 36 27.99 23.17 -29.07
N ALA A 37 27.92 21.84 -29.07
CA ALA A 37 28.65 21.00 -28.12
C ALA A 37 30.18 21.04 -28.33
N THR A 38 30.68 21.39 -29.52
CA THR A 38 32.13 21.57 -29.75
C THR A 38 32.71 22.77 -29.00
N PHE A 39 31.89 23.76 -28.66
CA PHE A 39 32.28 24.95 -27.88
C PHE A 39 32.85 24.58 -26.49
N GLY A 40 32.42 23.45 -25.91
CA GLY A 40 32.97 22.93 -24.66
C GLY A 40 32.59 23.70 -23.38
N GLY A 41 31.78 24.77 -23.51
CA GLY A 41 31.14 25.54 -22.43
C GLY A 41 29.61 25.46 -22.45
N PRO A 42 28.92 26.17 -21.53
CA PRO A 42 27.46 26.19 -21.48
C PRO A 42 26.88 26.91 -22.72
N TYR A 43 25.75 26.42 -23.23
CA TYR A 43 25.08 27.00 -24.40
C TYR A 43 23.55 26.92 -24.30
N ILE A 44 22.87 27.80 -25.03
CA ILE A 44 21.41 27.95 -25.09
C ILE A 44 20.99 27.94 -26.57
N LEU A 45 19.92 27.22 -26.89
CA LEU A 45 19.22 27.21 -28.18
C LEU A 45 17.84 27.85 -27.96
N LEU A 46 17.52 28.92 -28.70
CA LEU A 46 16.25 29.63 -28.61
C LEU A 46 15.63 29.78 -29.99
N GLY A 47 14.31 29.68 -30.12
CA GLY A 47 13.62 30.07 -31.35
C GLY A 47 12.34 29.28 -31.60
N ASP A 48 11.85 29.35 -32.83
CA ASP A 48 10.68 28.62 -33.30
C ASP A 48 11.11 27.25 -33.79
N PHE A 49 10.82 26.21 -33.01
CA PHE A 49 11.18 24.85 -33.34
C PHE A 49 10.20 24.22 -34.33
N ASN A 50 9.03 24.80 -34.60
CA ASN A 50 7.96 24.24 -35.44
C ASN A 50 7.44 22.83 -35.04
N VAL A 51 7.97 22.27 -33.96
CA VAL A 51 7.63 20.98 -33.35
C VAL A 51 7.46 21.17 -31.85
N ASP A 52 6.60 20.37 -31.21
CA ASP A 52 6.40 20.41 -29.77
C ASP A 52 7.54 19.68 -29.03
N GLN A 53 7.80 20.02 -27.77
CA GLN A 53 8.78 19.31 -26.93
C GLN A 53 8.45 17.83 -26.73
N SER A 54 7.18 17.46 -26.87
CA SER A 54 6.69 16.08 -26.79
C SER A 54 6.89 15.27 -28.06
N GLU A 55 7.32 15.89 -29.16
CA GLU A 55 7.56 15.22 -30.44
C GLU A 55 8.98 14.64 -30.52
N GLN A 56 9.08 13.50 -31.23
CA GLN A 56 10.14 12.48 -31.03
C GLN A 56 11.56 13.03 -30.88
N ALA A 57 11.97 13.99 -31.70
CA ALA A 57 13.36 14.44 -31.72
C ALA A 57 13.75 15.32 -30.53
N VAL A 58 12.88 16.26 -30.13
CA VAL A 58 13.13 17.12 -28.97
C VAL A 58 12.94 16.32 -27.70
N VAL A 59 11.90 15.47 -27.64
CA VAL A 59 11.63 14.62 -26.47
C VAL A 59 12.77 13.65 -26.22
N GLN A 60 13.41 13.12 -27.27
CA GLN A 60 14.54 12.21 -27.14
C GLN A 60 15.77 12.95 -26.59
N LEU A 61 16.08 14.15 -27.09
CA LEU A 61 17.15 15.00 -26.55
C LEU A 61 16.95 15.36 -25.08
N LEU A 62 15.70 15.63 -24.67
CA LEU A 62 15.34 15.90 -23.28
C LEU A 62 15.37 14.64 -22.41
N CYS A 63 14.83 13.52 -22.90
CA CYS A 63 14.77 12.24 -22.19
C CYS A 63 16.15 11.62 -21.97
N ASP A 64 17.05 11.81 -22.92
CA ASP A 64 18.42 11.35 -22.82
C ASP A 64 19.23 12.19 -21.80
N GLY A 65 18.76 13.41 -21.52
CA GLY A 65 19.47 14.42 -20.72
C GLY A 65 20.50 15.19 -21.54
N GLU A 66 20.35 15.20 -22.87
CA GLU A 66 21.30 15.81 -23.79
C GLU A 66 21.26 17.33 -23.69
N LEU A 67 20.03 17.82 -23.59
CA LEU A 67 19.66 19.19 -23.36
C LEU A 67 18.62 19.19 -22.26
N ARG A 68 18.51 20.32 -21.59
CA ARG A 68 17.44 20.62 -20.66
C ARG A 68 16.46 21.55 -21.35
N SER A 69 15.17 21.34 -21.17
CA SER A 69 14.22 22.36 -21.61
C SER A 69 14.26 23.53 -20.61
N LEU A 70 14.32 24.75 -21.11
CA LEU A 70 14.19 25.93 -20.26
C LEU A 70 12.77 26.09 -19.74
N ASP A 71 11.79 25.43 -20.37
CA ASP A 71 10.44 25.29 -19.82
C ASP A 71 10.37 24.32 -18.63
N GLU A 72 11.46 23.59 -18.33
CA GLU A 72 11.47 22.70 -17.16
C GLU A 72 11.32 23.42 -15.83
N ALA A 73 11.51 24.75 -15.85
CA ALA A 73 11.31 25.58 -14.70
C ALA A 73 9.83 25.68 -14.26
N ASP A 74 8.88 25.47 -15.17
CA ASP A 74 7.44 25.51 -14.89
C ASP A 74 6.65 24.72 -15.96
N TRP A 75 6.74 23.39 -15.94
CA TRP A 75 5.96 22.52 -16.85
C TRP A 75 4.44 22.69 -16.69
N THR A 76 3.97 23.37 -15.65
CA THR A 76 2.55 23.50 -15.34
C THR A 76 1.86 24.72 -15.97
N GLN A 77 2.60 25.69 -16.51
CA GLN A 77 2.03 26.93 -17.07
C GLN A 77 2.44 27.24 -18.53
N ALA A 78 3.23 26.39 -19.18
CA ALA A 78 3.68 26.57 -20.55
C ALA A 78 2.51 26.43 -21.56
N GLY A 79 1.90 27.56 -21.94
CA GLY A 79 0.81 27.62 -22.91
C GLY A 79 1.26 27.39 -24.36
N PRO A 80 0.32 27.15 -25.29
CA PRO A 80 0.63 27.04 -26.71
C PRO A 80 1.11 28.40 -27.23
N THR A 81 2.11 28.36 -28.11
CA THR A 81 2.73 29.57 -28.69
C THR A 81 2.42 29.72 -30.17
N ASN A 82 1.99 28.65 -30.84
CA ASN A 82 1.66 28.70 -32.25
C ASN A 82 0.42 29.60 -32.54
N PRO A 83 0.24 30.04 -33.79
CA PRO A 83 -0.85 30.97 -34.16
C PRO A 83 -2.26 30.44 -33.84
N THR A 84 -2.46 29.12 -33.87
CA THR A 84 -3.76 28.49 -33.59
C THR A 84 -3.99 28.19 -32.11
N ARG A 85 -3.05 28.53 -31.22
CA ARG A 85 -3.11 28.27 -29.77
C ARG A 85 -3.39 26.80 -29.42
N THR A 86 -2.78 25.89 -30.15
CA THR A 86 -2.90 24.44 -29.97
C THR A 86 -1.59 23.75 -29.60
N ARG A 87 -0.43 24.32 -29.94
CA ARG A 87 0.90 23.71 -29.78
C ARG A 87 1.92 24.70 -29.27
N ARG A 88 2.90 24.24 -28.49
CA ARG A 88 4.02 25.06 -28.01
C ARG A 88 5.26 24.76 -28.85
N ILE A 89 5.51 25.63 -29.83
CA ILE A 89 6.60 25.49 -30.80
C ILE A 89 7.75 26.47 -30.55
N ASP A 90 7.48 27.53 -29.80
CA ASP A 90 8.47 28.52 -29.37
C ASP A 90 8.90 28.18 -27.96
N PHE A 91 10.13 27.71 -27.79
CA PHE A 91 10.70 27.41 -26.49
C PHE A 91 12.23 27.48 -26.53
N GLY A 92 12.86 27.27 -25.38
CA GLY A 92 14.32 27.27 -25.23
C GLY A 92 14.82 25.92 -24.78
N LEU A 93 15.94 25.48 -25.35
CA LEU A 93 16.70 24.32 -24.90
C LEU A 93 18.07 24.78 -24.44
N ALA A 94 18.63 24.20 -23.38
CA ALA A 94 19.93 24.62 -22.88
C ALA A 94 20.79 23.46 -22.41
N HIS A 95 22.10 23.71 -22.31
CA HIS A 95 23.02 22.82 -21.61
C HIS A 95 22.55 22.64 -20.14
N TRP A 96 22.69 21.42 -19.60
CA TRP A 96 22.18 21.03 -18.27
C TRP A 96 22.62 21.93 -17.10
N SER A 97 23.72 22.66 -17.26
CA SER A 97 24.24 23.60 -16.26
C SER A 97 23.52 24.95 -16.24
N ILE A 98 22.66 25.23 -17.22
CA ILE A 98 21.83 26.45 -17.30
C ILE A 98 20.41 26.08 -16.90
N ILE A 99 19.86 26.86 -15.97
CA ILE A 99 18.49 26.68 -15.49
C ILE A 99 17.79 28.03 -15.65
N ALA A 100 16.60 28.01 -16.24
CA ALA A 100 15.72 29.17 -16.24
C ALA A 100 15.18 29.38 -14.82
N SER A 101 15.41 30.57 -14.25
CA SER A 101 14.81 30.99 -12.98
C SER A 101 13.35 31.40 -13.16
N ALA A 102 12.98 31.88 -14.35
CA ALA A 102 11.60 32.19 -14.70
C ALA A 102 11.37 32.01 -16.21
N VAL A 103 10.14 31.64 -16.58
CA VAL A 103 9.66 31.62 -17.96
C VAL A 103 8.45 32.55 -18.02
N MET A 104 8.44 33.47 -18.98
CA MET A 104 7.32 34.38 -19.20
C MET A 104 6.83 34.22 -20.64
N GLN A 105 5.51 34.22 -20.84
CA GLN A 105 4.91 34.25 -22.17
C GLN A 105 4.06 35.51 -22.32
N PHE A 106 4.25 36.23 -23.42
CA PHE A 106 3.50 37.42 -23.75
C PHE A 106 2.87 37.29 -25.14
N GLU A 107 1.63 37.72 -25.28
CA GLU A 107 1.02 37.89 -26.60
C GLU A 107 1.25 39.33 -27.08
N ARG A 108 1.88 39.48 -28.25
CA ARG A 108 2.06 40.78 -28.89
C ARG A 108 1.52 40.72 -30.32
N PRO A 109 0.19 40.75 -30.51
CA PRO A 109 -0.45 40.58 -31.82
C PRO A 109 0.00 41.62 -32.87
N ASN A 110 0.58 42.75 -32.44
CA ASN A 110 1.11 43.79 -33.33
C ASN A 110 2.58 43.53 -33.78
N LEU A 111 3.24 42.49 -33.24
CA LEU A 111 4.66 42.18 -33.43
C LEU A 111 4.88 40.74 -33.89
N SER A 112 4.05 39.80 -33.44
CA SER A 112 4.10 38.40 -33.83
C SER A 112 2.71 37.75 -33.65
N ASP A 113 2.37 36.87 -34.59
CA ASP A 113 1.22 35.96 -34.50
C ASP A 113 1.50 34.75 -33.57
N HIS A 114 2.76 34.55 -33.16
CA HIS A 114 3.15 33.60 -32.14
C HIS A 114 3.11 34.22 -30.73
N GLY A 115 3.06 33.37 -29.70
CA GLY A 115 3.30 33.76 -28.31
C GLY A 115 4.80 33.94 -28.07
N CYS A 116 5.24 35.13 -27.65
CA CYS A 116 6.64 35.39 -27.35
C CYS A 116 7.02 34.76 -26.01
N VAL A 117 8.05 33.92 -25.99
CA VAL A 117 8.56 33.28 -24.77
C VAL A 117 9.87 33.94 -24.34
N PHE A 118 9.94 34.32 -23.07
CA PHE A 118 11.09 34.93 -22.44
C PHE A 118 11.62 34.03 -21.32
N TYR A 119 12.93 33.85 -21.27
CA TYR A 119 13.61 33.08 -20.25
C TYR A 119 14.51 33.99 -19.42
N GLU A 120 14.26 34.04 -18.11
CA GLU A 120 15.24 34.57 -17.17
C GLU A 120 16.15 33.43 -16.74
N THR A 121 17.46 33.58 -16.88
CA THR A 121 18.43 32.57 -16.44
C THR A 121 19.45 33.21 -15.52
N ARG A 122 19.76 32.55 -14.40
CA ARG A 122 20.96 32.90 -13.62
C ARG A 122 22.14 32.19 -14.25
N CYS A 123 22.82 32.85 -15.18
CA CYS A 123 24.12 32.40 -15.67
C CYS A 123 25.13 32.43 -14.50
N LEU A 124 25.20 31.33 -13.75
CA LEU A 124 26.12 31.07 -12.64
C LEU A 124 26.08 32.12 -11.50
N SER A 125 25.08 32.02 -10.62
CA SER A 125 25.40 32.16 -9.19
C SER A 125 25.51 30.76 -8.60
N ARG A 126 26.70 30.40 -8.11
CA ARG A 126 26.89 29.25 -7.21
C ARG A 126 25.93 29.45 -6.04
N ALA A 127 24.79 28.76 -6.03
CA ALA A 127 24.10 28.57 -4.76
C ALA A 127 25.03 27.70 -3.92
N ASP A 128 25.60 28.25 -2.85
CA ASP A 128 26.41 27.48 -1.90
C ASP A 128 25.56 26.31 -1.40
N SER A 129 25.85 25.12 -1.92
CA SER A 129 25.07 23.95 -1.65
C SER A 129 25.80 23.08 -0.64
N PHE A 130 25.09 22.64 0.39
CA PHE A 130 25.63 21.80 1.44
C PHE A 130 25.10 20.38 1.31
N SER A 131 25.82 19.43 1.89
CA SER A 131 25.38 18.04 2.01
C SER A 131 25.91 17.42 3.29
N MET A 132 25.33 16.29 3.67
CA MET A 132 25.86 15.49 4.77
C MET A 132 27.29 15.00 4.45
N PRO A 133 28.16 14.81 5.45
CA PRO A 133 29.47 14.19 5.23
C PRO A 133 29.33 12.77 4.67
N LYS A 134 30.41 12.27 4.06
CA LYS A 134 30.51 10.86 3.70
C LYS A 134 30.80 10.05 4.97
N PHE A 135 29.90 9.13 5.29
CA PHE A 135 30.05 8.18 6.39
C PHE A 135 30.80 6.94 5.92
N ARG A 136 31.43 6.23 6.86
CA ARG A 136 32.13 4.97 6.59
C ARG A 136 31.22 3.94 5.91
N VAL A 137 31.71 3.35 4.83
CA VAL A 137 30.99 2.34 4.04
C VAL A 137 31.02 1.01 4.80
N LEU A 138 29.87 0.33 4.85
CA LEU A 138 29.74 -0.97 5.50
C LEU A 138 29.67 -2.08 4.43
N PRO A 139 30.56 -3.07 4.44
CA PRO A 139 30.53 -4.17 3.49
C PRO A 139 29.37 -5.16 3.76
N ALA A 140 29.11 -6.02 2.77
CA ALA A 140 28.18 -7.14 2.90
C ALA A 140 28.84 -8.31 3.65
N THR A 141 29.10 -8.13 4.94
CA THR A 141 29.74 -9.12 5.84
C THR A 141 28.84 -10.34 6.13
N ALA A 142 29.40 -11.55 6.10
CA ALA A 142 28.66 -12.78 6.42
C ALA A 142 28.27 -12.84 7.90
N THR A 143 27.23 -13.63 8.24
CA THR A 143 26.71 -13.70 9.62
C THR A 143 27.73 -14.23 10.63
N ASP A 144 28.54 -15.23 10.25
CA ASP A 144 29.54 -15.81 11.14
C ASP A 144 30.66 -14.81 11.47
N ASP A 145 31.09 -14.03 10.48
CA ASP A 145 32.07 -12.96 10.65
C ASP A 145 31.56 -11.84 11.56
N ILE A 146 30.26 -11.52 11.49
CA ILE A 146 29.62 -10.51 12.37
C ILE A 146 29.71 -10.94 13.83
N LEU A 147 29.42 -12.21 14.14
CA LEU A 147 29.49 -12.73 15.51
C LEU A 147 30.93 -12.72 16.03
N SER A 148 31.89 -13.14 15.20
CA SER A 148 33.32 -13.10 15.54
C SER A 148 33.83 -11.68 15.78
N ASN A 149 33.46 -10.73 14.91
CA ASN A 149 33.81 -9.33 15.06
C ASN A 149 33.22 -8.73 16.33
N PHE A 150 31.95 -9.02 16.64
CA PHE A 150 31.30 -8.54 17.86
C PHE A 150 32.06 -9.01 19.11
N GLY A 151 32.42 -10.29 19.18
CA GLY A 151 33.19 -10.83 20.31
C GLY A 151 34.57 -10.18 20.51
N ARG A 152 35.16 -9.59 19.46
CA ARG A 152 36.45 -8.88 19.55
C ARG A 152 36.33 -7.42 20.01
N VAL A 153 35.20 -6.77 19.73
CA VAL A 153 35.02 -5.33 19.95
C VAL A 153 34.08 -5.00 21.11
N TRP A 154 33.30 -5.98 21.58
CA TRP A 154 32.38 -5.82 22.69
C TRP A 154 33.12 -5.82 24.03
N ASP A 155 32.92 -4.76 24.82
CA ASP A 155 33.40 -4.62 26.20
C ASP A 155 32.20 -4.28 27.08
N ALA A 156 31.72 -5.28 27.82
CA ALA A 156 30.58 -5.13 28.71
C ALA A 156 30.91 -4.22 29.90
N ALA A 157 32.11 -4.32 30.47
CA ALA A 157 32.50 -3.58 31.66
C ALA A 157 32.56 -2.07 31.38
N HIS A 158 33.11 -1.68 30.22
CA HIS A 158 33.12 -0.29 29.79
C HIS A 158 31.70 0.26 29.62
N PHE A 159 30.82 -0.48 28.93
CA PHE A 159 29.42 -0.07 28.73
C PHE A 159 28.65 0.06 30.05
N GLU A 160 28.74 -0.93 30.93
CA GLU A 160 28.08 -0.93 32.23
C GLU A 160 28.57 0.22 33.11
N SER A 161 29.88 0.49 33.11
CA SER A 161 30.46 1.63 33.83
C SER A 161 29.94 2.98 33.31
N SER A 162 29.83 3.16 31.99
CA SER A 162 29.29 4.41 31.41
C SER A 162 27.82 4.62 31.75
N VAL A 163 27.02 3.54 31.76
CA VAL A 163 25.61 3.62 32.16
C VAL A 163 25.47 3.91 33.65
N ALA A 164 26.25 3.24 34.51
CA ALA A 164 26.23 3.44 35.95
C ALA A 164 26.70 4.86 36.36
N ALA A 165 27.65 5.44 35.62
CA ALA A 165 28.11 6.82 35.81
C ALA A 165 27.09 7.87 35.31
N GLY A 166 26.01 7.46 34.64
CA GLY A 166 25.04 8.38 34.04
C GLY A 166 25.50 9.04 32.74
N SER A 167 26.66 8.64 32.19
CA SER A 167 27.23 9.16 30.94
C SER A 167 26.55 8.54 29.71
N LEU A 168 25.26 8.82 29.51
CA LEU A 168 24.46 8.16 28.47
C LEU A 168 24.89 8.51 27.03
N ASP A 169 25.49 9.69 26.80
CA ASP A 169 26.08 10.05 25.51
C ASP A 169 27.29 9.15 25.16
N GLU A 170 28.16 8.88 26.15
CA GLU A 170 29.32 7.99 25.98
C GLU A 170 28.86 6.55 25.76
N ALA A 171 27.87 6.08 26.52
CA ALA A 171 27.29 4.76 26.35
C ALA A 171 26.70 4.55 24.95
N TRP A 172 25.99 5.54 24.39
CA TRP A 172 25.49 5.47 23.02
C TRP A 172 26.61 5.54 21.97
N ALA A 173 27.60 6.41 22.16
CA ALA A 173 28.74 6.52 21.25
C ALA A 173 29.50 5.18 21.17
N PHE A 174 29.73 4.53 22.32
CA PHE A 174 30.32 3.20 22.40
C PHE A 174 29.48 2.15 21.65
N LEU A 175 28.17 2.07 21.92
CA LEU A 175 27.30 1.11 21.24
C LEU A 175 27.25 1.30 19.72
N SER A 176 27.25 2.55 19.25
CA SER A 176 27.28 2.86 17.82
C SER A 176 28.62 2.52 17.18
N ASP A 177 29.74 2.75 17.86
CA ASP A 177 31.08 2.38 17.38
C ASP A 177 31.25 0.85 17.32
N VAL A 178 30.78 0.13 18.34
CA VAL A 178 30.72 -1.33 18.37
C VAL A 178 29.91 -1.85 17.18
N ALA A 179 28.73 -1.29 16.92
CA ALA A 179 27.89 -1.70 15.79
C ALA A 179 28.59 -1.46 14.44
N GLU A 180 29.25 -0.32 14.26
CA GLU A 180 29.98 0.01 13.03
C GLU A 180 31.15 -0.95 12.77
N ARG A 181 31.94 -1.27 13.80
CA ARG A 181 33.07 -2.23 13.71
C ARG A 181 32.59 -3.66 13.51
N THR A 182 31.54 -4.07 14.20
CA THR A 182 30.92 -5.40 14.09
C THR A 182 30.48 -5.71 12.66
N LEU A 183 29.95 -4.71 11.95
CA LEU A 183 29.52 -4.84 10.56
C LEU A 183 30.67 -4.75 9.53
N GLY A 184 31.93 -4.69 9.98
CA GLY A 184 33.11 -4.77 9.11
C GLY A 184 33.59 -3.44 8.54
N ALA A 185 33.30 -2.30 9.18
CA ALA A 185 34.00 -1.06 8.86
C ALA A 185 35.52 -1.27 9.11
N THR A 186 36.34 -1.04 8.09
CA THR A 186 37.78 -1.35 8.11
C THR A 186 38.52 -0.69 9.27
N SER A 187 39.59 -1.37 9.70
CA SER A 187 40.60 -0.95 10.68
C SER A 187 41.03 0.52 10.52
N LEU A 188 41.46 1.13 11.62
CA LEU A 188 41.87 2.54 11.85
C LEU A 188 42.75 3.21 10.77
N PHE A 189 43.25 2.47 9.78
CA PHE A 189 44.21 2.91 8.78
C PHE A 189 43.62 3.30 7.40
N ASP A 190 42.35 2.95 7.10
CA ASP A 190 41.63 3.38 5.87
C ASP A 190 40.51 4.40 6.20
N ALA A 191 40.85 5.41 6.99
CA ALA A 191 39.91 6.33 7.66
C ALA A 191 39.26 7.41 6.77
N SER A 192 38.86 7.10 5.53
CA SER A 192 38.15 8.09 4.70
C SER A 192 36.65 8.14 5.03
N GLY A 193 36.25 8.87 6.08
CA GLY A 193 34.84 9.18 6.38
C GLY A 193 34.50 9.36 7.87
N ALA A 194 33.44 10.12 8.14
CA ALA A 194 32.93 10.37 9.50
C ALA A 194 32.34 9.10 10.14
N ARG A 195 32.50 8.92 11.46
CA ARG A 195 31.81 7.86 12.20
C ARG A 195 30.34 8.22 12.37
N ARG A 196 29.50 7.20 12.56
CA ARG A 196 28.07 7.39 12.84
C ARG A 196 27.79 7.94 14.25
N SER A 197 28.73 7.77 15.17
CA SER A 197 28.74 8.33 16.53
C SER A 197 29.25 9.78 16.60
N ASP A 198 29.86 10.31 15.54
CA ASP A 198 30.45 11.65 15.57
C ASP A 198 29.38 12.75 15.47
N HIS A 199 29.59 13.85 16.20
CA HIS A 199 28.87 15.09 15.94
C HIS A 199 29.43 15.76 14.67
N TRP A 200 28.62 15.81 13.61
CA TRP A 200 29.03 16.36 12.33
C TRP A 200 28.30 17.67 11.95
N LEU A 201 28.96 18.45 11.11
CA LEU A 201 28.44 19.66 10.46
C LEU A 201 28.26 19.42 8.95
N PRO A 202 27.29 20.09 8.29
CA PRO A 202 27.13 20.01 6.84
C PRO A 202 28.41 20.43 6.10
N CYS A 203 28.77 19.69 5.05
CA CYS A 203 29.93 19.98 4.22
C CYS A 203 29.51 20.70 2.94
N ALA A 204 30.28 21.71 2.53
CA ALA A 204 30.10 22.35 1.24
C ALA A 204 30.26 21.30 0.12
N ARG A 205 29.28 21.22 -0.77
CA ARG A 205 29.28 20.29 -1.89
C ARG A 205 29.92 20.98 -3.08
N HIS A 206 31.16 20.63 -3.38
CA HIS A 206 31.78 20.97 -4.65
C HIS A 206 31.08 20.18 -5.76
N GLU A 207 30.53 20.88 -6.76
CA GLU A 207 30.00 20.22 -7.94
C GLU A 207 31.17 19.55 -8.67
N SER A 208 31.25 18.23 -8.58
CA SER A 208 32.17 17.46 -9.37
C SER A 208 31.80 17.65 -10.84
N HIS A 209 32.67 18.30 -11.62
CA HIS A 209 32.59 18.41 -13.08
C HIS A 209 32.79 17.04 -13.78
N HIS A 210 32.21 15.97 -13.24
CA HIS A 210 31.99 14.79 -14.05
C HIS A 210 31.07 15.23 -15.17
N ARG A 211 31.63 15.41 -16.38
CA ARG A 211 30.85 15.56 -17.61
C ARG A 211 29.98 14.31 -17.72
N VAL A 212 28.78 14.39 -17.15
CA VAL A 212 27.67 13.52 -17.50
C VAL A 212 27.46 13.81 -18.97
N GLY A 213 27.68 12.79 -19.79
CA GLY A 213 27.42 12.93 -21.20
C GLY A 213 25.94 13.19 -21.40
N PRO A 214 25.56 13.71 -22.56
CA PRO A 214 24.17 13.95 -22.89
C PRO A 214 23.24 12.72 -22.75
N GLN A 215 23.74 11.49 -22.58
CA GLN A 215 22.93 10.30 -22.30
C GLN A 215 23.06 9.77 -20.86
N GLY A 216 23.53 10.56 -19.91
CA GLY A 216 23.85 10.10 -18.55
C GLY A 216 25.30 9.58 -18.42
N HIS A 217 25.51 8.57 -17.58
CA HIS A 217 26.80 7.88 -17.47
C HIS A 217 27.07 7.06 -18.75
N GLU A 218 27.55 7.72 -19.81
CA GLU A 218 28.10 7.05 -21.00
C GLU A 218 29.28 6.15 -20.59
N SER A 219 29.30 4.92 -21.10
CA SER A 219 30.46 4.06 -20.92
C SER A 219 31.72 4.70 -21.52
N GLN A 220 32.87 4.25 -21.04
CA GLN A 220 34.15 4.72 -21.56
C GLN A 220 34.30 4.42 -23.07
N SER A 221 33.72 3.32 -23.57
CA SER A 221 33.72 2.93 -24.98
C SER A 221 32.86 3.85 -25.83
N LEU A 222 31.61 4.13 -25.46
CA LEU A 222 30.71 5.05 -26.19
C LEU A 222 31.25 6.48 -26.22
N ARG A 223 31.83 6.93 -25.09
CA ARG A 223 32.49 8.24 -25.02
C ARG A 223 33.73 8.32 -25.90
N SER A 224 34.50 7.23 -25.97
CA SER A 224 35.72 7.16 -26.76
C SER A 224 35.43 7.09 -28.26
N SER A 225 34.39 6.35 -28.68
CA SER A 225 33.95 6.28 -30.08
C SER A 225 33.41 7.62 -30.58
N ARG A 226 32.57 8.31 -29.78
CA ARG A 226 32.10 9.66 -30.11
C ARG A 226 33.25 10.67 -30.27
N LYS A 227 34.22 10.64 -29.35
CA LYS A 227 35.38 11.53 -29.42
C LYS A 227 36.29 11.20 -30.61
N LEU A 228 36.48 9.91 -30.92
CA LEU A 228 37.24 9.49 -32.10
C LEU A 228 36.54 9.95 -33.39
N LEU A 229 35.22 9.79 -33.49
CA LEU A 229 34.42 10.25 -34.62
C LEU A 229 34.55 11.76 -34.83
N GLY A 230 34.41 12.56 -33.76
CA GLY A 230 34.62 14.01 -33.82
C GLY A 230 36.04 14.39 -34.25
N GLN A 231 37.06 13.65 -33.81
CA GLN A 231 38.44 13.88 -34.22
C GLN A 231 38.72 13.46 -35.67
N LEU A 232 38.04 12.42 -36.19
CA LEU A 232 38.11 12.03 -37.60
C LEU A 232 37.45 13.08 -38.50
N HIS A 233 36.29 13.61 -38.11
CA HIS A 233 35.69 14.75 -38.80
C HIS A 233 36.59 15.99 -38.78
N GLN A 234 37.26 16.26 -37.65
CA GLN A 234 38.22 17.35 -37.55
C GLN A 234 39.50 17.10 -38.39
N LEU A 235 39.96 15.85 -38.51
CA LEU A 235 41.07 15.47 -39.40
C LEU A 235 40.72 15.66 -40.88
N ARG A 236 39.45 15.45 -41.27
CA ARG A 236 38.99 15.76 -42.64
C ARG A 236 39.12 17.25 -42.96
N GLN A 237 38.89 18.11 -41.98
CA GLN A 237 39.02 19.57 -42.13
C GLN A 237 40.47 20.05 -41.98
N GLN A 238 41.30 19.34 -41.22
CA GLN A 238 42.70 19.70 -40.91
C GLN A 238 43.65 18.49 -41.06
N PRO A 239 43.86 17.98 -42.28
CA PRO A 239 44.59 16.72 -42.52
C PRO A 239 46.08 16.79 -42.14
N HIS A 240 46.67 17.99 -42.11
CA HIS A 240 48.08 18.21 -41.78
C HIS A 240 48.37 18.34 -40.27
N CYS A 241 47.35 18.26 -39.40
CA CYS A 241 47.54 18.44 -37.96
C CYS A 241 48.12 17.17 -37.27
N GLN A 242 49.46 17.11 -37.14
CA GLN A 242 50.15 15.97 -36.52
C GLN A 242 49.71 15.70 -35.07
N LYS A 243 49.37 16.75 -34.30
CA LYS A 243 48.86 16.60 -32.92
C LYS A 243 47.52 15.85 -32.89
N LEU A 244 46.66 16.10 -33.88
CA LEU A 244 45.36 15.45 -34.01
C LEU A 244 45.52 13.99 -34.47
N TRP A 245 46.42 13.71 -35.42
CA TRP A 245 46.79 12.34 -35.81
C TRP A 245 47.29 11.50 -34.62
N ARG A 246 48.14 12.06 -33.75
CA ARG A 246 48.59 11.38 -32.51
C ARG A 246 47.46 11.18 -31.50
N ALA A 247 46.47 12.09 -31.44
CA ALA A 247 45.31 11.94 -30.57
C ALA A 247 44.33 10.86 -31.08
N VAL A 248 44.11 10.81 -32.40
CA VAL A 248 43.32 9.79 -33.10
C VAL A 248 43.96 8.42 -32.96
N GLY A 249 45.27 8.29 -33.19
CA GLY A 249 46.00 7.02 -33.00
C GLY A 249 45.90 6.49 -31.57
N ARG A 250 46.05 7.35 -30.55
CA ARG A 250 45.88 6.96 -29.15
C ARG A 250 44.46 6.50 -28.82
N ARG A 251 43.43 7.23 -29.29
CA ARG A 251 42.03 6.85 -29.04
C ARG A 251 41.60 5.61 -29.82
N ALA A 252 42.06 5.46 -31.05
CA ALA A 252 41.85 4.25 -31.85
C ALA A 252 42.51 3.05 -31.19
N GLY A 253 43.71 3.19 -30.61
CA GLY A 253 44.35 2.14 -29.81
C GLY A 253 43.55 1.76 -28.56
N LEU A 254 43.01 2.74 -27.83
CA LEU A 254 42.13 2.49 -26.67
C LEU A 254 40.83 1.76 -27.05
N LEU A 255 40.23 2.09 -28.20
CA LEU A 255 39.05 1.40 -28.69
C LEU A 255 39.39 0.01 -29.25
N ARG A 256 40.54 -0.17 -29.92
CA ARG A 256 40.98 -1.46 -30.45
C ARG A 256 41.29 -2.47 -29.33
N ALA A 257 41.70 -1.99 -28.15
CA ALA A 257 41.82 -2.84 -26.97
C ALA A 257 40.49 -3.42 -26.49
N ILE A 258 39.36 -2.80 -26.85
CA ILE A 258 38.00 -3.25 -26.50
C ILE A 258 37.34 -3.98 -27.68
N PHE A 259 37.60 -3.52 -28.91
CA PHE A 259 37.09 -4.06 -30.17
C PHE A 259 38.27 -4.42 -31.08
N PRO A 260 38.78 -5.66 -31.08
CA PRO A 260 40.00 -6.01 -31.81
C PRO A 260 39.91 -5.81 -33.33
N ASP A 261 38.70 -5.93 -33.90
CA ASP A 261 38.42 -5.87 -35.34
C ASP A 261 38.37 -4.43 -35.90
N LEU A 262 38.71 -3.43 -35.08
CA LEU A 262 38.73 -2.01 -35.43
C LEU A 262 39.84 -1.75 -36.47
N PRO A 263 39.52 -1.32 -37.71
CA PRO A 263 40.52 -1.15 -38.77
C PRO A 263 41.59 -0.12 -38.40
N VAL A 264 42.79 -0.26 -39.00
CA VAL A 264 43.85 0.74 -38.87
C VAL A 264 43.46 2.00 -39.64
N ILE A 265 43.44 3.13 -38.95
CA ILE A 265 43.05 4.41 -39.54
C ILE A 265 44.22 4.93 -40.36
N HIS A 266 44.10 4.87 -41.68
CA HIS A 266 45.09 5.39 -42.63
C HIS A 266 44.65 6.77 -43.18
N ALA A 267 45.63 7.65 -43.43
CA ALA A 267 45.38 8.97 -44.02
C ALA A 267 44.68 8.90 -45.39
N ALA A 268 44.92 7.84 -46.15
CA ALA A 268 44.32 7.61 -47.46
C ALA A 268 42.85 7.15 -47.42
N ASN A 269 42.34 6.70 -46.27
CA ASN A 269 40.98 6.18 -46.13
C ASN A 269 40.26 6.72 -44.88
N LEU A 270 40.28 8.04 -44.71
CA LEU A 270 39.57 8.72 -43.62
C LEU A 270 38.05 8.56 -43.72
N GLU A 271 37.51 8.44 -44.94
CA GLU A 271 36.07 8.31 -45.18
C GLU A 271 35.54 6.93 -44.76
N GLY A 272 36.19 5.85 -45.21
CA GLY A 272 35.86 4.49 -44.76
C GLY A 272 36.07 4.32 -43.25
N ALA A 273 37.13 4.89 -42.68
CA ALA A 273 37.33 4.90 -41.24
C ALA A 273 36.21 5.64 -40.49
N THR A 274 35.73 6.78 -41.01
CA THR A 274 34.63 7.54 -40.40
C THR A 274 33.32 6.75 -40.43
N GLN A 275 33.02 6.07 -41.54
CA GLN A 275 31.81 5.23 -41.68
C GLN A 275 31.83 4.04 -40.69
N VAL A 276 32.95 3.33 -40.60
CA VAL A 276 33.09 2.19 -39.66
C VAL A 276 32.94 2.63 -38.21
N ILE A 277 33.58 3.74 -37.81
CA ILE A 277 33.45 4.27 -36.44
C ILE A 277 32.06 4.82 -36.16
N SER A 278 31.38 5.38 -37.16
CA SER A 278 29.99 5.85 -37.04
C SER A 278 29.02 4.68 -36.85
N HIS A 279 29.20 3.58 -37.58
CA HIS A 279 28.40 2.36 -37.42
C HIS A 279 28.61 1.75 -36.03
N LEU A 280 29.87 1.57 -35.61
CA LEU A 280 30.20 1.09 -34.27
C LEU A 280 29.63 2.01 -33.17
N HIS A 281 29.63 3.34 -33.37
CA HIS A 281 29.03 4.28 -32.43
C HIS A 281 27.53 4.08 -32.31
N ALA A 282 26.82 3.92 -33.43
CA ALA A 282 25.38 3.65 -33.46
C ALA A 282 25.03 2.31 -32.81
N GLU A 283 25.78 1.24 -33.09
CA GLU A 283 25.61 -0.07 -32.46
C GLU A 283 25.81 0.00 -30.94
N LEU A 284 26.88 0.65 -30.47
CA LEU A 284 27.14 0.81 -29.04
C LEU A 284 26.07 1.66 -28.36
N GLN A 285 25.56 2.69 -29.03
CA GLN A 285 24.47 3.52 -28.54
C GLN A 285 23.17 2.72 -28.41
N GLN A 286 22.86 1.89 -29.41
CA GLN A 286 21.69 1.02 -29.38
C GLN A 286 21.81 -0.03 -28.27
N GLN A 287 22.95 -0.72 -28.17
CA GLN A 287 23.22 -1.70 -27.11
C GLN A 287 23.13 -1.09 -25.71
N GLU A 288 23.65 0.12 -25.50
CA GLU A 288 23.51 0.81 -24.21
C GLU A 288 22.06 1.22 -23.92
N THR A 289 21.32 1.67 -24.93
CA THR A 289 19.91 2.05 -24.79
C THR A 289 19.07 0.83 -24.42
N GLU A 290 19.24 -0.28 -25.14
CA GLU A 290 18.62 -1.56 -24.85
C GLU A 290 19.01 -2.08 -23.47
N ALA A 291 20.32 -2.08 -23.14
CA ALA A 291 20.80 -2.51 -21.83
C ALA A 291 20.28 -1.62 -20.69
N ARG A 292 20.10 -0.32 -20.93
CA ARG A 292 19.52 0.63 -19.96
C ARG A 292 18.03 0.37 -19.75
N VAL A 293 17.27 0.17 -20.82
CA VAL A 293 15.85 -0.20 -20.76
C VAL A 293 15.70 -1.56 -20.07
N HIS A 294 16.51 -2.55 -20.43
CA HIS A 294 16.52 -3.87 -19.78
C HIS A 294 16.91 -3.77 -18.30
N ARG A 295 17.94 -3.00 -17.94
CA ARG A 295 18.35 -2.78 -16.54
C ARG A 295 17.31 -1.98 -15.77
N TRP A 296 16.61 -1.05 -16.41
CA TRP A 296 15.49 -0.35 -15.81
C TRP A 296 14.31 -1.30 -15.58
N ARG A 297 13.88 -2.06 -16.60
CA ARG A 297 12.82 -3.09 -16.49
C ARG A 297 13.16 -4.09 -15.39
N ARG A 298 14.36 -4.68 -15.42
CA ARG A 298 14.85 -5.60 -14.40
C ARG A 298 14.78 -4.98 -12.99
N ARG A 299 15.29 -3.75 -12.82
CA ARG A 299 15.21 -3.04 -11.52
C ARG A 299 13.79 -2.71 -11.06
N VAL A 300 12.84 -2.59 -11.98
CA VAL A 300 11.43 -2.32 -11.69
C VAL A 300 10.64 -3.63 -11.45
N GLU A 301 11.03 -4.71 -12.10
CA GLU A 301 10.53 -6.08 -11.88
C GLU A 301 11.01 -6.64 -10.53
N GLU A 302 12.29 -6.43 -10.19
CA GLU A 302 12.91 -6.87 -8.94
C GLU A 302 12.39 -6.09 -7.72
N ASP A 303 11.95 -4.84 -7.89
CA ASP A 303 11.46 -3.98 -6.80
C ASP A 303 10.04 -3.44 -7.09
N PRO A 304 9.00 -4.08 -6.53
CA PRO A 304 7.61 -3.65 -6.68
C PRO A 304 7.37 -2.19 -6.29
N SER A 305 8.16 -1.63 -5.37
CA SER A 305 8.01 -0.24 -4.91
C SER A 305 8.38 0.76 -6.00
N ARG A 306 9.36 0.42 -6.84
CA ARG A 306 9.75 1.24 -7.99
C ARG A 306 8.71 1.21 -9.10
N ALA A 307 8.09 0.05 -9.33
CA ALA A 307 6.97 -0.08 -10.26
C ALA A 307 5.81 0.83 -9.84
N LEU A 308 5.42 0.77 -8.56
CA LEU A 308 4.37 1.61 -8.00
C LEU A 308 4.69 3.11 -8.14
N ALA A 309 5.91 3.52 -7.76
CA ALA A 309 6.35 4.91 -7.80
C ALA A 309 6.44 5.45 -9.23
N TRP A 310 6.83 4.61 -10.20
CA TRP A 310 6.87 4.99 -11.61
C TRP A 310 5.47 5.19 -12.19
N VAL A 311 4.56 4.22 -11.99
CA VAL A 311 3.16 4.32 -12.45
C VAL A 311 2.48 5.55 -11.85
N LYS A 312 2.65 5.77 -10.53
CA LYS A 312 2.06 6.92 -9.84
C LYS A 312 2.56 8.24 -10.43
N ARG A 313 3.89 8.43 -10.55
CA ARG A 313 4.46 9.67 -11.09
C ARG A 313 3.99 9.98 -12.51
N LYS A 314 3.97 8.98 -13.39
CA LYS A 314 3.50 9.18 -14.78
C LYS A 314 2.01 9.47 -14.86
N ALA A 315 1.19 8.81 -14.04
CA ALA A 315 -0.25 9.06 -13.99
C ALA A 315 -0.57 10.47 -13.45
N ASP A 316 0.09 10.88 -12.36
CA ASP A 316 -0.08 12.20 -11.77
C ASP A 316 0.37 13.29 -12.77
N HIS A 317 1.47 13.08 -13.50
CA HIS A 317 1.95 13.97 -14.55
C HIS A 317 0.95 14.11 -15.72
N GLN A 318 0.46 12.99 -16.24
CA GLN A 318 -0.53 13.01 -17.33
C GLN A 318 -1.81 13.74 -16.93
N LEU A 319 -2.29 13.53 -15.69
CA LEU A 319 -3.46 14.24 -15.19
C LEU A 319 -3.21 15.75 -15.06
N ALA A 320 -2.01 16.15 -14.64
CA ALA A 320 -1.65 17.56 -14.54
C ALA A 320 -1.66 18.26 -15.91
N MET A 321 -1.17 17.59 -16.96
CA MET A 321 -1.20 18.11 -18.34
C MET A 321 -2.62 18.28 -18.89
N GLU A 322 -3.59 17.48 -18.44
CA GLU A 322 -4.98 17.49 -18.93
C GLU A 322 -5.86 18.55 -18.25
N GLN A 323 -5.42 19.09 -17.11
CA GLN A 323 -6.15 20.15 -16.41
C GLN A 323 -5.82 21.49 -17.07
N SER A 324 -6.84 22.23 -17.52
CA SER A 324 -6.66 23.56 -18.12
C SER A 324 -5.79 24.44 -17.23
N PRO A 325 -4.84 25.21 -17.78
CA PRO A 325 -4.04 26.14 -16.99
C PRO A 325 -5.01 27.11 -16.30
N GLN A 326 -5.08 27.06 -14.97
CA GLN A 326 -5.70 28.13 -14.22
C GLN A 326 -4.91 29.41 -14.55
N ALA A 327 -5.61 30.51 -14.83
CA ALA A 327 -4.97 31.81 -15.01
C ALA A 327 -3.99 32.06 -13.84
N PRO A 328 -2.74 32.48 -14.11
CA PRO A 328 -1.66 32.44 -13.13
C PRO A 328 -1.97 33.37 -11.95
N ALA A 329 -2.33 32.78 -10.81
CA ALA A 329 -2.25 33.44 -9.52
C ALA A 329 -0.79 33.40 -9.05
N GLY A 330 0.04 34.29 -9.59
CA GLY A 330 1.45 34.43 -9.21
C GLY A 330 2.36 33.34 -9.81
N VAL A 331 3.57 33.75 -10.21
CA VAL A 331 4.59 32.92 -10.87
C VAL A 331 5.34 32.10 -9.81
N PRO A 332 5.27 30.76 -9.81
CA PRO A 332 6.18 29.94 -9.02
C PRO A 332 7.47 29.67 -9.81
N SER A 333 8.60 30.15 -9.28
CA SER A 333 9.93 29.94 -9.89
C SER A 333 10.43 28.50 -9.70
N SER A 334 11.17 27.92 -10.66
CA SER A 334 11.98 26.74 -10.34
C SER A 334 13.14 27.11 -9.45
N VAL A 335 12.89 26.94 -8.15
CA VAL A 335 13.90 27.19 -7.13
C VAL A 335 14.85 25.99 -7.11
N HIS A 336 16.15 26.23 -7.33
CA HIS A 336 17.18 25.20 -7.14
C HIS A 336 16.98 24.51 -5.77
N PRO A 337 17.14 23.17 -5.63
CA PRO A 337 16.86 22.46 -4.37
C PRO A 337 17.54 23.07 -3.13
N ALA A 338 18.72 23.68 -3.30
CA ALA A 338 19.39 24.38 -2.21
C ALA A 338 18.67 25.67 -1.79
N SER A 339 18.07 26.44 -2.71
CA SER A 339 17.30 27.62 -2.34
C SER A 339 15.91 27.26 -1.79
N ILE A 340 15.31 26.13 -2.18
CA ILE A 340 14.11 25.57 -1.51
C ILE A 340 14.44 25.30 -0.03
N VAL A 341 15.57 24.65 0.21
CA VAL A 341 16.05 24.35 1.56
C VAL A 341 16.35 25.63 2.36
N GLU A 342 16.95 26.64 1.73
CA GLU A 342 17.26 27.90 2.38
C GLU A 342 16.00 28.72 2.71
N GLU A 343 15.11 28.90 1.74
CA GLU A 343 13.89 29.69 1.85
C GLU A 343 12.92 29.05 2.86
N HIS A 344 12.58 27.78 2.67
CA HIS A 344 11.71 27.08 3.62
C HIS A 344 12.40 26.88 4.96
N GLY A 345 13.73 26.73 4.99
CA GLY A 345 14.50 26.71 6.23
C GLY A 345 14.30 27.99 7.04
N LYS A 346 14.38 29.16 6.39
CA LYS A 346 14.10 30.47 7.02
C LYS A 346 12.65 30.55 7.51
N VAL A 347 11.67 30.22 6.66
CA VAL A 347 10.23 30.28 7.00
C VAL A 347 9.89 29.41 8.22
N TRP A 348 10.34 28.16 8.23
CA TRP A 348 10.03 27.24 9.33
C TRP A 348 10.79 27.60 10.62
N LEU A 349 12.05 28.05 10.52
CA LEU A 349 12.77 28.52 11.70
C LEU A 349 12.17 29.80 12.28
N GLN A 350 11.72 30.75 11.46
CA GLN A 350 10.98 31.92 11.93
C GLN A 350 9.70 31.55 12.66
N HIS A 351 9.05 30.45 12.29
CA HIS A 351 7.86 29.98 12.99
C HIS A 351 8.18 29.27 14.31
N TRP A 352 9.28 28.51 14.38
CA TRP A 352 9.65 27.73 15.57
C TRP A 352 10.48 28.49 16.61
N LYS A 353 11.08 29.64 16.27
CA LYS A 353 11.95 30.43 17.17
C LYS A 353 11.27 31.39 18.16
N PRO A 354 10.13 32.06 17.85
CA PRO A 354 9.54 33.05 18.75
C PRO A 354 9.18 32.46 20.12
N GLU A 355 9.12 33.31 21.15
CA GLU A 355 8.59 32.92 22.47
C GLU A 355 7.16 32.39 22.35
N SER A 356 6.81 31.45 23.24
CA SER A 356 5.56 30.72 23.16
C SER A 356 4.35 31.66 23.32
N PRO A 357 3.39 31.69 22.38
CA PRO A 357 2.17 32.49 22.52
C PRO A 357 1.16 31.89 23.51
N VAL A 358 1.52 30.79 24.19
CA VAL A 358 0.67 30.07 25.12
C VAL A 358 0.50 30.88 26.40
N ASN A 359 -0.73 31.01 26.85
CA ASN A 359 -1.05 31.56 28.17
C ASN A 359 -1.17 30.40 29.18
N PHE A 360 -0.07 30.10 29.89
CA PHE A 360 -0.02 28.98 30.83
C PHE A 360 -1.05 29.08 31.96
N ASP A 361 -1.36 30.28 32.44
CA ASP A 361 -2.39 30.48 33.48
C ASP A 361 -3.79 30.20 32.95
N ALA A 362 -4.06 30.53 31.69
CA ALA A 362 -5.31 30.16 31.02
C ALA A 362 -5.41 28.65 30.78
N VAL A 363 -4.30 28.00 30.40
CA VAL A 363 -4.24 26.54 30.26
C VAL A 363 -4.52 25.87 31.60
N GLN A 364 -3.93 26.33 32.70
CA GLN A 364 -4.20 25.75 34.03
C GLN A 364 -5.68 25.88 34.40
N ARG A 365 -6.29 27.06 34.21
CA ARG A 365 -7.74 27.25 34.45
C ARG A 365 -8.64 26.34 33.62
N ILE A 366 -8.23 26.02 32.39
CA ILE A 366 -8.95 25.05 31.54
C ILE A 366 -8.84 23.65 32.14
N LEU A 367 -7.62 23.24 32.54
CA LEU A 367 -7.37 21.93 33.14
C LEU A 367 -8.15 21.75 34.45
N ASP A 368 -8.17 22.75 35.32
CA ASP A 368 -8.88 22.69 36.61
C ASP A 368 -10.39 22.44 36.48
N ARG A 369 -10.99 22.80 35.34
CA ARG A 369 -12.43 22.64 35.07
C ARG A 369 -12.76 21.33 34.33
N VAL A 370 -11.77 20.70 33.69
CA VAL A 370 -11.94 19.47 32.91
C VAL A 370 -11.60 18.27 33.79
N PRO A 371 -12.34 17.13 33.71
CA PRO A 371 -12.01 15.95 34.50
C PRO A 371 -10.55 15.51 34.31
N GLY A 372 -9.84 15.30 35.41
CA GLY A 372 -8.51 14.71 35.42
C GLY A 372 -8.56 13.20 35.17
N GLY A 373 -7.44 12.63 34.72
CA GLY A 373 -7.29 11.18 34.56
C GLY A 373 -6.84 10.50 35.86
N PRO A 374 -7.13 9.21 36.05
CA PRO A 374 -6.56 8.45 37.17
C PRO A 374 -5.03 8.40 37.05
N GLN A 375 -4.34 8.49 38.18
CA GLN A 375 -2.88 8.35 38.22
C GLN A 375 -2.48 6.97 37.69
N SER A 376 -1.56 6.95 36.74
CA SER A 376 -1.08 5.70 36.14
C SER A 376 0.01 5.05 36.97
N ASP A 377 -0.21 3.78 37.34
CA ASP A 377 0.78 2.92 37.99
C ASP A 377 1.72 2.22 36.98
N ILE A 378 1.65 2.56 35.69
CA ILE A 378 2.43 1.90 34.65
C ILE A 378 3.91 2.29 34.77
N VAL A 379 4.75 1.29 35.00
CA VAL A 379 6.22 1.45 34.95
C VAL A 379 6.68 1.34 33.49
N LEU A 380 7.32 2.40 32.98
CA LEU A 380 7.87 2.40 31.63
C LEU A 380 9.15 1.56 31.56
N GLN A 381 9.14 0.51 30.74
CA GLN A 381 10.30 -0.35 30.49
C GLN A 381 10.43 -0.70 29.00
N VAL A 382 11.66 -0.90 28.54
CA VAL A 382 11.98 -1.34 27.18
C VAL A 382 12.73 -2.66 27.24
N GLU A 383 12.17 -3.68 26.59
CA GLU A 383 12.78 -5.00 26.43
C GLU A 383 13.50 -5.11 25.07
N ALA A 384 14.58 -5.91 25.03
CA ALA A 384 15.36 -6.15 23.82
C ALA A 384 14.51 -6.72 22.68
N GLU A 385 13.69 -7.74 22.95
CA GLU A 385 12.80 -8.34 21.95
C GLU A 385 11.77 -7.35 21.41
N ALA A 386 11.21 -6.50 22.28
CA ALA A 386 10.27 -5.45 21.87
C ALA A 386 10.96 -4.44 20.94
N LEU A 387 12.18 -4.02 21.28
CA LEU A 387 12.99 -3.09 20.50
C LEU A 387 13.39 -3.68 19.12
N MET A 388 13.75 -4.97 19.08
CA MET A 388 14.01 -5.69 17.83
C MET A 388 12.75 -5.78 16.96
N ARG A 389 11.59 -6.14 17.54
CA ARG A 389 10.30 -6.19 16.83
C ARG A 389 9.92 -4.82 16.26
N ALA A 390 10.08 -3.77 17.06
CA ALA A 390 9.84 -2.39 16.62
C ALA A 390 10.76 -1.99 15.45
N THR A 391 12.05 -2.30 15.53
CA THR A 391 13.02 -2.04 14.45
C THR A 391 12.69 -2.86 13.20
N LYS A 392 12.28 -4.13 13.33
CA LYS A 392 11.85 -4.98 12.21
C LYS A 392 10.66 -4.38 11.45
N ALA A 393 9.73 -3.74 12.15
CA ALA A 393 8.61 -3.01 11.55
C ALA A 393 9.02 -1.72 10.80
N MET A 394 10.30 -1.30 10.91
CA MET A 394 10.84 -0.11 10.24
C MET A 394 11.73 -0.42 9.02
N ARG A 395 11.82 -1.68 8.59
CA ARG A 395 12.50 -2.03 7.32
C ARG A 395 11.94 -1.22 6.15
N GLY A 396 12.83 -0.71 5.30
CA GLY A 396 12.54 0.13 4.15
C GLY A 396 12.24 1.60 4.48
N LYS A 397 12.20 2.01 5.76
CA LYS A 397 11.96 3.41 6.14
C LYS A 397 13.25 4.24 6.08
N ALA A 398 13.10 5.53 5.82
CA ALA A 398 14.22 6.47 5.78
C ALA A 398 14.97 6.55 7.12
N MET A 399 16.29 6.62 7.03
CA MET A 399 17.23 6.74 8.15
C MET A 399 17.25 8.15 8.76
N GLY A 400 17.72 8.25 10.00
CA GLY A 400 17.94 9.52 10.70
C GLY A 400 19.31 10.15 10.39
N PRO A 401 19.72 11.17 11.17
CA PRO A 401 20.99 11.88 10.98
C PRO A 401 22.24 11.03 11.30
N ASP A 402 22.08 9.94 12.04
CA ASP A 402 23.10 8.95 12.39
C ASP A 402 23.37 7.91 11.28
N ARG A 403 22.57 7.94 10.20
CA ARG A 403 22.67 7.03 9.05
C ARG A 403 22.54 5.55 9.38
N TRP A 404 22.00 5.20 10.55
CA TRP A 404 21.60 3.83 10.85
C TRP A 404 20.29 3.50 10.13
N SER A 405 20.27 2.38 9.40
CA SER A 405 19.04 1.82 8.83
C SER A 405 18.56 0.65 9.69
N ALA A 406 17.26 0.34 9.62
CA ALA A 406 16.70 -0.79 10.34
C ALA A 406 17.33 -2.13 9.87
N GLU A 407 17.63 -2.27 8.58
CA GLU A 407 18.28 -3.47 8.05
C GLU A 407 19.69 -3.68 8.61
N LEU A 408 20.47 -2.60 8.76
CA LEU A 408 21.82 -2.68 9.30
C LEU A 408 21.81 -3.09 10.77
N LEU A 409 20.95 -2.46 11.59
CA LEU A 409 20.86 -2.79 13.01
C LEU A 409 20.37 -4.23 13.26
N LEU A 410 19.43 -4.72 12.44
CA LEU A 410 18.88 -6.08 12.58
C LEU A 410 19.89 -7.20 12.23
N ARG A 411 21.08 -6.86 11.73
CA ARG A 411 22.18 -7.82 11.54
C ARG A 411 23.03 -8.02 12.80
N LEU A 412 22.89 -7.15 13.81
CA LEU A 412 23.64 -7.22 15.06
C LEU A 412 23.13 -8.36 15.97
N PRO A 413 24.00 -8.92 16.82
CA PRO A 413 23.64 -10.02 17.71
C PRO A 413 22.71 -9.58 18.85
N VAL A 414 22.06 -10.55 19.50
CA VAL A 414 21.08 -10.31 20.58
C VAL A 414 21.71 -9.55 21.76
N GLN A 415 22.97 -9.81 22.11
CA GLN A 415 23.64 -9.10 23.21
C GLN A 415 23.71 -7.57 22.98
N TRP A 416 23.85 -7.12 21.73
CA TRP A 416 23.81 -5.69 21.41
C TRP A 416 22.43 -5.09 21.69
N TRP A 417 21.36 -5.85 21.44
CA TRP A 417 19.98 -5.41 21.70
C TRP A 417 19.65 -5.38 23.19
N GLU A 418 20.22 -6.30 23.98
CA GLU A 418 20.15 -6.29 25.44
C GLU A 418 20.81 -5.01 26.01
N ALA A 419 22.02 -4.70 25.56
CA ALA A 419 22.70 -3.47 25.95
C ALA A 419 21.93 -2.20 25.51
N ALA A 420 21.39 -2.19 24.28
CA ALA A 420 20.55 -1.08 23.81
C ALA A 420 19.27 -0.90 24.64
N ALA A 421 18.66 -1.99 25.12
CA ALA A 421 17.52 -1.95 26.03
C ALA A 421 17.92 -1.40 27.41
N THR A 422 19.08 -1.81 27.95
CA THR A 422 19.63 -1.27 29.20
C THR A 422 19.86 0.24 29.10
N LEU A 423 20.46 0.72 28.00
CA LEU A 423 20.63 2.15 27.75
C LEU A 423 19.28 2.89 27.74
N TRP A 424 18.26 2.33 27.08
CA TRP A 424 16.92 2.91 27.07
C TRP A 424 16.30 2.97 28.47
N ASN A 425 16.44 1.93 29.29
CA ASN A 425 15.93 1.93 30.65
C ASN A 425 16.65 2.96 31.53
N ALA A 426 17.96 3.18 31.31
CA ALA A 426 18.70 4.26 31.95
C ALA A 426 18.23 5.66 31.51
N VAL A 427 17.87 5.82 30.22
CA VAL A 427 17.23 7.06 29.73
C VAL A 427 15.88 7.30 30.41
N LEU A 428 15.08 6.26 30.66
CA LEU A 428 13.80 6.38 31.35
C LEU A 428 13.96 6.73 32.83
N SER A 429 14.96 6.15 33.50
CA SER A 429 15.20 6.39 34.93
C SER A 429 15.80 7.77 35.20
N THR A 430 16.67 8.26 34.32
CA THR A 430 17.34 9.58 34.45
C THR A 430 16.59 10.70 33.76
N GLN A 431 15.61 10.37 32.90
CA GLN A 431 14.92 11.29 31.99
C GLN A 431 15.88 12.10 31.09
N TYR A 432 17.12 11.62 30.89
CA TYR A 432 18.12 12.27 30.03
C TYR A 432 18.21 11.57 28.69
N VAL A 433 17.86 12.27 27.60
CA VAL A 433 17.97 11.72 26.24
C VAL A 433 19.36 12.03 25.65
N PRO A 434 20.12 11.07 25.09
CA PRO A 434 21.39 11.35 24.44
C PRO A 434 21.30 12.43 23.35
N ARG A 435 22.29 13.33 23.27
CA ARG A 435 22.29 14.51 22.39
C ARG A 435 22.14 14.15 20.91
N LEU A 436 22.71 13.03 20.48
CA LEU A 436 22.55 12.54 19.09
C LEU A 436 21.11 12.13 18.77
N TRP A 437 20.34 11.66 19.76
CA TRP A 437 18.94 11.28 19.58
C TRP A 437 18.04 12.51 19.38
N ARG A 438 18.42 13.65 19.96
CA ARG A 438 17.72 14.94 19.85
C ARG A 438 17.90 15.65 18.50
N ARG A 439 18.67 15.07 17.57
CA ARG A 439 18.87 15.60 16.21
C ARG A 439 17.88 14.98 15.24
N ALA A 440 17.35 15.79 14.32
CA ALA A 440 16.44 15.32 13.27
C ALA A 440 16.76 15.93 11.91
N LEU A 441 16.60 15.12 10.84
CA LEU A 441 16.61 15.63 9.46
C LEU A 441 15.19 16.02 9.06
N ILE A 442 14.99 17.24 8.59
CA ILE A 442 13.69 17.75 8.11
C ILE A 442 13.62 17.54 6.60
N ALA A 443 12.92 16.49 6.18
CA ALA A 443 12.62 16.26 4.78
C ALA A 443 11.44 17.15 4.34
N LEU A 444 11.68 18.01 3.35
CA LEU A 444 10.64 18.86 2.77
C LEU A 444 9.84 18.06 1.73
N VAL A 445 8.61 17.68 2.09
CA VAL A 445 7.70 16.92 1.22
C VAL A 445 6.69 17.88 0.57
N PRO A 446 6.57 17.92 -0.76
CA PRO A 446 5.63 18.83 -1.43
C PRO A 446 4.18 18.47 -1.09
N LYS A 447 3.40 19.48 -0.71
CA LYS A 447 1.94 19.40 -0.46
C LYS A 447 1.15 20.03 -1.61
N ARG A 448 1.66 21.12 -2.18
CA ARG A 448 1.22 21.82 -3.42
C ARG A 448 2.48 22.38 -4.11
N LEU A 449 2.35 23.05 -5.27
CA LEU A 449 3.49 23.63 -6.01
C LEU A 449 4.43 24.45 -5.10
N ASP A 450 3.86 25.27 -4.20
CA ASP A 450 4.64 26.19 -3.34
C ASP A 450 4.48 25.95 -1.82
N GLU A 451 3.86 24.83 -1.43
CA GLU A 451 3.63 24.49 -0.03
C GLU A 451 4.34 23.18 0.31
N TYR A 452 5.31 23.23 1.22
CA TYR A 452 6.05 22.06 1.69
C TYR A 452 5.68 21.69 3.12
N ARG A 453 5.58 20.39 3.40
CA ARG A 453 5.42 19.84 4.75
C ARG A 453 6.78 19.41 5.31
N PRO A 454 7.20 19.92 6.48
CA PRO A 454 8.44 19.52 7.13
C PRO A 454 8.24 18.19 7.89
N ILE A 455 8.82 17.10 7.38
CA ILE A 455 8.79 15.79 8.07
C ILE A 455 10.10 15.55 8.79
N ALA A 456 10.05 15.29 10.10
CA ALA A 456 11.22 15.04 10.93
C ALA A 456 11.61 13.55 10.92
N LEU A 457 12.83 13.26 10.46
CA LEU A 457 13.45 11.96 10.46
C LEU A 457 14.40 11.85 11.67
N CYS A 458 13.88 11.33 12.78
CA CYS A 458 14.66 11.01 13.97
C CYS A 458 15.46 9.70 13.80
N PRO A 459 16.53 9.49 14.60
CA PRO A 459 17.28 8.23 14.66
C PRO A 459 16.40 7.00 14.81
N VAL A 460 16.79 5.88 14.17
CA VAL A 460 16.02 4.63 14.21
C VAL A 460 15.86 4.14 15.65
N ILE A 461 16.93 4.21 16.45
CA ILE A 461 16.92 3.78 17.84
C ILE A 461 15.88 4.55 18.68
N TRP A 462 15.82 5.89 18.52
CA TRP A 462 14.81 6.74 19.14
C TRP A 462 13.40 6.29 18.76
N ARG A 463 13.14 6.16 17.45
CA ARG A 463 11.81 5.75 16.96
C ARG A 463 11.41 4.36 17.48
N ALA A 464 12.34 3.43 17.56
CA ALA A 464 12.07 2.06 18.01
C ALA A 464 11.70 2.02 19.50
N GLY A 465 12.46 2.68 20.38
CA GLY A 465 12.12 2.76 21.81
C GLY A 465 10.86 3.59 22.06
N ALA A 466 10.71 4.73 21.37
CA ALA A 466 9.48 5.53 21.40
C ALA A 466 8.22 4.73 21.01
N HIS A 467 8.35 3.81 20.04
CA HIS A 467 7.26 2.90 19.68
C HIS A 467 6.96 1.88 20.77
N CYS A 468 7.98 1.36 21.48
CA CYS A 468 7.78 0.48 22.63
C CYS A 468 7.04 1.20 23.76
N ILE A 469 7.47 2.41 24.11
CA ILE A 469 6.80 3.25 25.11
C ILE A 469 5.36 3.55 24.72
N SER A 470 5.11 3.94 23.46
CA SER A 470 3.74 4.16 22.99
C SER A 470 2.83 2.94 23.14
N ARG A 471 3.37 1.72 23.07
CA ARG A 471 2.60 0.49 23.32
C ARG A 471 2.32 0.27 24.81
N ASN A 472 3.29 0.55 25.67
CA ASN A 472 3.11 0.46 27.13
C ASN A 472 2.07 1.47 27.64
N LEU A 473 1.90 2.59 26.93
CA LEU A 473 0.93 3.64 27.27
C LEU A 473 -0.50 3.36 26.79
N LEU A 474 -0.74 2.32 25.98
CA LEU A 474 -2.07 2.00 25.47
C LEU A 474 -3.12 1.80 26.58
N PRO A 475 -2.85 1.06 27.68
CA PRO A 475 -3.81 0.89 28.76
C PRO A 475 -4.15 2.21 29.47
N TRP A 476 -3.16 3.10 29.65
CA TRP A 476 -3.40 4.43 30.24
C TRP A 476 -4.23 5.31 29.30
N MET A 477 -3.96 5.31 28.00
CA MET A 477 -4.78 6.07 27.05
C MET A 477 -6.25 5.63 27.08
N ASP A 478 -6.51 4.34 27.27
CA ASP A 478 -7.86 3.78 27.32
C ASP A 478 -8.68 4.29 28.52
N THR A 479 -8.04 4.72 29.62
CA THR A 479 -8.76 5.17 30.83
C THR A 479 -9.47 6.52 30.68
N TRP A 480 -9.05 7.35 29.72
CA TRP A 480 -9.61 8.69 29.53
C TRP A 480 -10.14 8.94 28.10
N LEU A 481 -9.80 8.09 27.12
CA LEU A 481 -10.22 8.28 25.73
C LEU A 481 -11.73 8.12 25.52
N GLY A 482 -12.45 9.23 25.39
CA GLY A 482 -13.88 9.25 25.04
C GLY A 482 -14.19 9.23 23.54
N HIS A 483 -15.47 9.07 23.18
CA HIS A 483 -15.95 8.96 21.79
C HIS A 483 -15.76 10.22 20.92
N HIS A 484 -15.45 11.36 21.53
CA HIS A 484 -15.18 12.61 20.83
C HIS A 484 -13.79 12.65 20.15
N THR A 485 -12.81 11.85 20.62
CA THR A 485 -11.42 11.90 20.17
C THR A 485 -11.05 10.64 19.38
N LEU A 486 -10.99 10.74 18.05
CA LEU A 486 -10.82 9.56 17.18
C LEU A 486 -9.48 9.54 16.42
N GLY A 487 -8.92 10.70 16.08
CA GLY A 487 -7.69 10.76 15.29
C GLY A 487 -6.45 10.45 16.10
N GLY A 488 -5.62 9.51 15.64
CA GLY A 488 -4.38 9.09 16.32
C GLY A 488 -4.56 8.27 17.60
N ALA A 489 -5.80 8.10 18.05
CA ALA A 489 -6.14 7.24 19.18
C ALA A 489 -6.06 5.75 18.79
N PRO A 490 -5.67 4.87 19.72
CA PRO A 490 -5.58 3.43 19.47
C PRO A 490 -6.95 2.84 19.10
N CYS A 491 -6.94 1.85 18.22
CA CYS A 491 -8.13 1.11 17.77
C CYS A 491 -9.24 1.97 17.13
N ARG A 492 -8.95 3.22 16.74
CA ARG A 492 -9.88 4.15 16.10
C ARG A 492 -9.34 4.60 14.75
N GLY A 493 -10.21 4.85 13.78
CA GLY A 493 -9.82 5.26 12.43
C GLY A 493 -10.82 6.21 11.77
N PRO A 494 -10.53 6.68 10.54
CA PRO A 494 -11.41 7.62 9.84
C PRO A 494 -12.84 7.09 9.66
N GLY A 495 -13.00 5.77 9.44
CA GLY A 495 -14.31 5.14 9.29
C GLY A 495 -15.21 5.28 10.52
N ASP A 496 -14.63 5.38 11.72
CA ASP A 496 -15.37 5.63 12.96
C ASP A 496 -15.94 7.05 13.01
N ALA A 497 -15.14 8.02 12.55
CA ALA A 497 -15.59 9.41 12.43
C ALA A 497 -16.70 9.55 11.39
N HIS A 498 -16.58 8.86 10.26
CA HIS A 498 -17.62 8.82 9.22
C HIS A 498 -18.91 8.20 9.74
N ALA A 499 -18.83 7.09 10.47
CA ALA A 499 -19.98 6.44 11.09
C ALA A 499 -20.71 7.38 12.05
N ARG A 500 -20.00 8.10 12.93
CA ARG A 500 -20.61 9.05 13.88
C ARG A 500 -21.30 10.22 13.17
N LEU A 501 -20.62 10.85 12.22
CA LEU A 501 -21.16 12.01 11.50
C LEU A 501 -22.39 11.63 10.67
N PHE A 502 -22.35 10.47 10.02
CA PHE A 502 -23.49 9.96 9.28
C PHE A 502 -24.66 9.59 10.20
N HIS A 503 -24.40 8.96 11.35
CA HIS A 503 -25.42 8.69 12.36
C HIS A 503 -26.09 9.98 12.86
N ALA A 504 -25.32 11.03 13.13
CA ALA A 504 -25.86 12.33 13.52
C ALA A 504 -26.79 12.91 12.45
N TRP A 505 -26.40 12.83 11.17
CA TRP A 505 -27.24 13.26 10.05
C TRP A 505 -28.52 12.41 9.92
N GLN A 506 -28.43 11.09 10.03
CA GLN A 506 -29.59 10.19 10.02
C GLN A 506 -30.54 10.46 11.18
N SER A 507 -30.01 10.88 12.33
CA SER A 507 -30.78 11.24 13.51
C SER A 507 -31.45 12.62 13.42
N GLY A 508 -31.32 13.31 12.28
CA GLY A 508 -31.99 14.59 12.00
C GLY A 508 -31.08 15.83 12.11
N CYS A 509 -29.80 15.68 12.42
CA CYS A 509 -28.89 16.83 12.45
C CYS A 509 -28.59 17.36 11.04
N LYS A 510 -28.94 18.62 10.78
CA LYS A 510 -28.74 19.28 9.48
C LYS A 510 -27.66 20.37 9.46
N VAL A 511 -26.98 20.60 10.58
CA VAL A 511 -25.97 21.65 10.69
C VAL A 511 -24.68 21.10 11.27
N PHE A 512 -23.54 21.39 10.63
CA PHE A 512 -22.20 21.06 11.12
C PHE A 512 -21.30 22.30 11.03
N CYS A 513 -20.37 22.46 11.95
CA CYS A 513 -19.29 23.44 11.86
C CYS A 513 -17.94 22.71 11.83
N GLN A 514 -17.18 22.92 10.76
CA GLN A 514 -15.86 22.34 10.57
C GLN A 514 -14.78 23.40 10.84
N GLN A 515 -13.78 23.04 11.65
CA GLN A 515 -12.60 23.87 11.92
C GLN A 515 -11.31 23.13 11.53
N ASP A 516 -10.37 23.84 10.89
CA ASP A 516 -9.04 23.34 10.50
C ASP A 516 -7.98 24.23 11.15
N LEU A 517 -7.13 23.62 11.98
CA LEU A 517 -6.07 24.32 12.70
C LEU A 517 -4.85 24.59 11.82
N THR A 518 -4.29 25.79 11.94
CA THR A 518 -3.09 26.17 11.20
C THR A 518 -1.85 25.53 11.81
N ARG A 519 -1.12 24.70 11.06
CA ARG A 519 0.19 24.13 11.45
C ARG A 519 0.17 23.52 12.87
N PHE A 520 -0.84 22.69 13.15
CA PHE A 520 -1.12 22.18 14.50
C PHE A 520 0.10 21.61 15.23
N PHE A 521 0.80 20.63 14.65
CA PHE A 521 1.99 20.03 15.28
C PHE A 521 3.11 21.04 15.53
N ASP A 522 3.30 22.00 14.62
CA ASP A 522 4.34 23.02 14.72
C ASP A 522 4.00 24.12 15.73
N SER A 523 2.71 24.27 16.08
CA SER A 523 2.20 25.25 17.03
C SER A 523 2.15 24.73 18.47
N LEU A 524 2.24 23.40 18.67
CA LEU A 524 2.22 22.78 20.00
C LEU A 524 3.46 23.14 20.83
N ASP A 525 3.21 23.64 22.03
CA ASP A 525 4.23 23.93 23.04
C ASP A 525 4.48 22.72 23.94
N VAL A 526 5.76 22.41 24.18
CA VAL A 526 6.17 21.22 24.95
C VAL A 526 5.79 21.33 26.43
N LYS A 527 5.84 22.53 27.01
CA LYS A 527 5.46 22.76 28.42
C LYS A 527 3.95 22.61 28.59
N ALA A 528 3.16 23.17 27.68
CA ALA A 528 1.70 23.02 27.68
C ALA A 528 1.27 21.55 27.54
N VAL A 529 1.92 20.80 26.64
CA VAL A 529 1.73 19.34 26.53
C VAL A 529 2.09 18.64 27.85
N GLY A 530 3.20 19.01 28.49
CA GLY A 530 3.58 18.48 29.80
C GLY A 530 2.51 18.69 30.88
N MET A 531 1.88 19.87 30.93
CA MET A 531 0.76 20.16 31.85
C MET A 531 -0.44 19.24 31.58
N VAL A 532 -0.82 19.09 30.30
CA VAL A 532 -1.93 18.19 29.89
C VAL A 532 -1.65 16.74 30.25
N LEU A 533 -0.42 16.24 30.03
CA LEU A 533 -0.05 14.86 30.35
C LEU A 533 -0.13 14.60 31.86
N ARG A 534 0.34 15.53 32.69
CA ARG A 534 0.24 15.40 34.15
C ARG A 534 -1.21 15.43 34.63
N HIS A 535 -2.05 16.30 34.05
CA HIS A 535 -3.49 16.36 34.37
C HIS A 535 -4.24 15.07 34.05
N LEU A 536 -3.85 14.38 32.97
CA LEU A 536 -4.42 13.09 32.58
C LEU A 536 -3.80 11.89 33.34
N GLY A 537 -2.96 12.12 34.35
CA GLY A 537 -2.37 11.07 35.17
C GLY A 537 -1.30 10.24 34.46
N ALA A 538 -0.55 10.84 33.52
CA ALA A 538 0.52 10.15 32.80
C ALA A 538 1.55 9.49 33.75
N PRO A 539 2.19 8.37 33.35
CA PRO A 539 3.26 7.75 34.12
C PRO A 539 4.37 8.73 34.49
N VAL A 540 4.93 8.54 35.69
CA VAL A 540 6.00 9.38 36.25
C VAL A 540 7.19 9.42 35.28
N GLY A 541 7.70 10.62 34.99
CA GLY A 541 8.86 10.83 34.13
C GLY A 541 8.55 10.93 32.62
N LEU A 542 7.32 10.66 32.16
CA LEU A 542 6.99 10.74 30.73
C LEU A 542 7.04 12.18 30.21
N ALA A 543 6.51 13.14 30.97
CA ALA A 543 6.50 14.55 30.59
C ALA A 543 7.94 15.11 30.55
N GLU A 544 8.76 14.70 31.51
CA GLU A 544 10.17 15.06 31.63
C GLU A 544 11.01 14.46 30.50
N LEU A 545 10.76 13.20 30.13
CA LEU A 545 11.40 12.55 28.97
C LEU A 545 11.09 13.30 27.66
N LEU A 546 9.84 13.70 27.45
CA LEU A 546 9.45 14.49 26.28
C LEU A 546 10.11 15.87 26.30
N ALA A 547 10.12 16.54 27.45
CA ALA A 547 10.80 17.82 27.62
C ALA A 547 12.29 17.69 27.27
N SER A 548 12.97 16.65 27.78
CA SER A 548 14.38 16.34 27.54
C SER A 548 14.71 16.08 26.06
N PHE A 549 13.82 15.38 25.34
CA PHE A 549 14.00 15.14 23.89
C PHE A 549 13.92 16.43 23.07
N TYR A 550 12.98 17.33 23.40
CA TYR A 550 12.79 18.58 22.69
C TYR A 550 13.72 19.71 23.16
N GLN A 551 14.28 19.60 24.37
CA GLN A 551 15.27 20.51 24.90
C GLN A 551 16.55 20.45 24.07
N ASP A 552 16.97 21.62 23.56
CA ASP A 552 18.14 21.79 22.68
C ASP A 552 18.11 20.90 21.43
N ALA A 553 16.91 20.52 20.97
CA ALA A 553 16.75 19.75 19.75
C ALA A 553 17.33 20.49 18.54
N SER A 554 17.91 19.75 17.60
CA SER A 554 18.54 20.34 16.41
C SER A 554 17.93 19.79 15.13
N ARG A 555 17.58 20.66 14.19
CA ARG A 555 16.91 20.32 12.93
C ARG A 555 17.76 20.73 11.73
N LEU A 556 17.96 19.82 10.78
CA LEU A 556 18.67 20.09 9.52
C LEU A 556 17.75 19.84 8.32
N PHE A 557 17.55 20.83 7.46
CA PHE A 557 16.64 20.70 6.32
C PHE A 557 17.29 19.94 5.16
N LEU A 558 16.52 19.09 4.48
CA LEU A 558 16.96 18.25 3.37
C LEU A 558 15.93 18.25 2.23
N HIS A 559 16.39 18.49 1.01
CA HIS A 559 15.61 18.32 -0.22
C HIS A 559 16.53 17.83 -1.35
N GLU A 560 16.14 16.75 -2.04
CA GLU A 560 16.88 16.13 -3.16
C GLU A 560 18.40 15.95 -2.93
N GLY A 561 18.80 15.57 -1.70
CA GLY A 561 20.20 15.34 -1.37
C GLY A 561 21.05 16.60 -1.19
N ARG A 562 20.43 17.78 -1.12
CA ARG A 562 21.01 19.04 -0.64
C ARG A 562 20.50 19.32 0.78
N SER A 563 21.35 19.89 1.63
CA SER A 563 21.03 20.24 3.02
C SER A 563 21.21 21.73 3.31
N SER A 564 20.68 22.19 4.45
CA SER A 564 20.98 23.53 4.97
C SER A 564 22.46 23.63 5.40
N SER A 565 22.97 24.85 5.47
CA SER A 565 24.35 25.14 5.87
C SER A 565 24.64 24.87 7.35
N ALA A 566 23.62 24.98 8.20
CA ALA A 566 23.72 24.79 9.64
C ALA A 566 22.50 24.07 10.21
N TRP A 567 22.68 23.53 11.43
CA TRP A 567 21.61 23.02 12.27
C TRP A 567 20.82 24.18 12.88
N GLY A 568 19.49 24.10 12.86
CA GLY A 568 18.61 25.09 13.48
C GLY A 568 18.01 24.57 14.79
N SER A 569 17.96 25.43 15.80
CA SER A 569 17.34 25.16 17.10
C SER A 569 15.89 25.67 17.13
N PRO A 570 14.87 24.80 17.28
CA PRO A 570 13.48 25.18 17.47
C PRO A 570 13.20 25.46 18.96
N ALA A 571 12.38 26.47 19.27
CA ALA A 571 11.88 26.73 20.62
C ALA A 571 10.51 26.07 20.88
N ARG A 572 9.71 25.86 19.84
CA ARG A 572 8.39 25.20 19.90
C ARG A 572 8.14 24.25 18.72
N GLY A 573 7.06 23.48 18.82
CA GLY A 573 6.57 22.59 17.77
C GLY A 573 7.09 21.16 17.90
N LEU A 574 6.15 20.22 17.87
CA LEU A 574 6.43 18.79 17.93
C LEU A 574 6.96 18.26 16.58
N ALA A 575 7.94 17.37 16.66
CA ALA A 575 8.55 16.74 15.48
C ALA A 575 7.53 15.86 14.74
N GLN A 576 7.15 16.24 13.51
CA GLN A 576 6.23 15.48 12.67
C GLN A 576 6.88 14.17 12.20
N GLY A 577 6.39 13.02 12.69
CA GLY A 577 6.96 11.69 12.41
C GLY A 577 7.65 11.02 13.59
N CYS A 578 7.72 11.68 14.76
CA CYS A 578 8.12 11.02 15.99
C CYS A 578 6.95 10.19 16.58
N PRO A 579 7.18 8.92 16.98
CA PRO A 579 6.11 8.04 17.47
C PRO A 579 5.42 8.50 18.76
N LEU A 580 6.10 9.23 19.64
CA LEU A 580 5.54 9.72 20.90
C LEU A 580 4.83 11.07 20.74
N SER A 581 5.31 11.92 19.82
CA SER A 581 4.81 13.29 19.69
C SER A 581 3.57 13.42 18.82
N SER A 582 3.43 12.58 17.80
CA SER A 582 2.41 12.79 16.75
C SER A 582 1.05 12.14 17.04
N PRO A 583 0.95 10.93 17.64
CA PRO A 583 -0.34 10.37 18.05
C PRO A 583 -0.68 10.73 19.50
N MET A 584 0.16 10.37 20.48
CA MET A 584 -0.20 10.46 21.90
C MET A 584 -0.37 11.91 22.40
N ALA A 585 0.64 12.77 22.24
CA ALA A 585 0.57 14.14 22.74
C ALA A 585 -0.53 14.98 22.07
N ALA A 586 -0.68 14.85 20.75
CA ALA A 586 -1.75 15.51 20.00
C ALA A 586 -3.15 15.03 20.41
N VAL A 587 -3.32 13.72 20.61
CA VAL A 587 -4.58 13.13 21.08
C VAL A 587 -4.93 13.63 22.48
N ALA A 588 -3.96 13.71 23.38
CA ALA A 588 -4.17 14.20 24.75
C ALA A 588 -4.68 15.66 24.75
N VAL A 589 -4.02 16.55 24.00
CA VAL A 589 -4.46 17.95 23.87
C VAL A 589 -5.84 18.04 23.20
N GLY A 590 -6.07 17.25 22.14
CA GLY A 590 -7.36 17.20 21.46
C GLY A 590 -8.49 16.67 22.33
N HIS A 591 -8.20 15.76 23.26
CA HIS A 591 -9.15 15.27 24.23
C HIS A 591 -9.56 16.34 25.24
N ILE A 592 -8.60 17.10 25.80
CA ILE A 592 -8.91 18.24 26.68
C ILE A 592 -9.76 19.28 25.94
N TRP A 593 -9.47 19.57 24.68
CA TRP A 593 -10.32 20.45 23.85
C TRP A 593 -11.77 19.94 23.80
N ALA A 594 -11.96 18.65 23.50
CA ALA A 594 -13.29 18.06 23.39
C ALA A 594 -14.05 18.15 24.72
N MET A 595 -13.38 17.86 25.84
CA MET A 595 -14.00 17.94 27.18
C MET A 595 -14.27 19.36 27.62
N TRP A 596 -13.39 20.30 27.30
CA TRP A 596 -13.62 21.71 27.54
C TRP A 596 -14.89 22.19 26.84
N VAL A 597 -15.02 21.94 25.53
CA VAL A 597 -16.21 22.33 24.76
C VAL A 597 -17.48 21.66 25.30
N GLN A 598 -17.43 20.37 25.62
CA GLN A 598 -18.56 19.63 26.17
C GLN A 598 -19.03 20.15 27.54
N SER A 599 -18.13 20.69 28.37
CA SER A 599 -18.48 21.26 29.68
C SER A 599 -19.41 22.48 29.58
N PHE A 600 -19.43 23.20 28.46
CA PHE A 600 -20.34 24.33 28.20
C PHE A 600 -21.59 23.91 27.41
N ALA A 601 -21.46 22.85 26.60
CA ALA A 601 -22.55 22.32 25.78
C ALA A 601 -23.71 21.77 26.63
N LYS A 602 -23.41 21.13 27.78
CA LYS A 602 -24.40 20.43 28.63
C LYS A 602 -25.28 19.45 27.83
N GLY A 603 -24.70 18.73 26.87
CA GLY A 603 -25.41 17.77 26.00
C GLY A 603 -26.23 18.40 24.86
N ARG A 604 -26.20 19.73 24.69
CA ARG A 604 -26.89 20.42 23.59
C ARG A 604 -26.10 20.39 22.28
N THR A 605 -24.79 20.20 22.33
CA THR A 605 -23.92 20.02 21.17
C THR A 605 -23.01 18.82 21.36
N ASP A 606 -22.65 18.17 20.24
CA ASP A 606 -21.69 17.08 20.18
C ASP A 606 -20.48 17.55 19.33
N CYS A 607 -19.34 16.91 19.53
CA CYS A 607 -18.10 17.25 18.87
C CYS A 607 -17.27 16.02 18.46
N LEU A 608 -16.37 16.26 17.52
CA LEU A 608 -15.42 15.27 17.05
C LEU A 608 -14.10 15.96 16.73
N ILE A 609 -13.02 15.33 17.16
CA ILE A 609 -11.67 15.74 16.79
C ILE A 609 -10.90 14.55 16.21
N PHE A 610 -10.32 14.80 15.03
CA PHE A 610 -9.39 13.90 14.37
C PHE A 610 -8.05 14.63 14.21
N ILE A 611 -7.24 14.61 15.27
CA ILE A 611 -6.01 15.41 15.38
C ILE A 611 -6.31 16.91 15.25
N ASP A 612 -6.15 17.49 14.06
CA ASP A 612 -6.33 18.91 13.77
C ASP A 612 -7.69 19.24 13.14
N ASP A 613 -8.37 18.24 12.57
CA ASP A 613 -9.71 18.38 12.01
C ASP A 613 -10.76 18.30 13.13
N ARG A 614 -11.48 19.40 13.36
CA ARG A 614 -12.56 19.48 14.36
C ARG A 614 -13.91 19.63 13.68
N VAL A 615 -14.92 18.95 14.19
CA VAL A 615 -16.31 19.06 13.73
C VAL A 615 -17.21 19.20 14.96
N LEU A 616 -18.12 20.17 14.91
CA LEU A 616 -19.11 20.48 15.95
C LEU A 616 -20.50 20.41 15.33
N TRP A 617 -21.48 19.89 16.07
CA TRP A 617 -22.88 19.87 15.62
C TRP A 617 -23.85 19.91 16.80
N PRO A 618 -25.08 20.44 16.61
CA PRO A 618 -26.09 20.42 17.64
C PRO A 618 -26.61 18.99 17.86
N SER A 619 -26.99 18.68 19.09
CA SER A 619 -27.73 17.46 19.40
C SER A 619 -29.08 17.48 18.71
N CYS A 620 -29.57 16.32 18.25
CA CYS A 620 -30.86 16.20 17.55
C CYS A 620 -32.06 16.60 18.44
N THR A 621 -31.89 16.61 19.76
CA THR A 621 -32.91 17.03 20.73
C THR A 621 -32.80 18.51 21.13
N CYS A 622 -31.86 19.26 20.53
CA CYS A 622 -31.62 20.66 20.90
C CYS A 622 -32.72 21.58 20.35
N VAL A 623 -33.40 22.30 21.25
CA VAL A 623 -34.45 23.28 20.93
C VAL A 623 -33.89 24.59 20.36
N ASP A 624 -32.68 24.98 20.77
CA ASP A 624 -31.95 26.17 20.25
C ASP A 624 -30.56 25.77 19.69
N PRO A 625 -30.51 25.26 18.44
CA PRO A 625 -29.26 24.83 17.82
C PRO A 625 -28.25 25.97 17.62
N LEU A 626 -28.71 27.18 17.32
CA LEU A 626 -27.83 28.32 17.03
C LEU A 626 -27.12 28.81 18.31
N GLY A 627 -27.86 29.03 19.40
CA GLY A 627 -27.27 29.43 20.67
C GLY A 627 -26.36 28.35 21.25
N ALA A 628 -26.73 27.08 21.10
CA ALA A 628 -25.90 25.96 21.53
C ALA A 628 -24.56 25.90 20.75
N MET A 629 -24.61 26.07 19.42
CA MET A 629 -23.41 26.10 18.56
C MET A 629 -22.53 27.33 18.84
N ASP A 630 -23.11 28.51 19.09
CA ASP A 630 -22.34 29.72 19.41
C ASP A 630 -21.59 29.57 20.74
N VAL A 631 -22.23 29.00 21.77
CA VAL A 631 -21.57 28.70 23.05
C VAL A 631 -20.41 27.71 22.86
N ALA A 632 -20.64 26.64 22.09
CA ALA A 632 -19.61 25.63 21.82
C ALA A 632 -18.41 26.19 21.05
N LEU A 633 -18.66 27.03 20.03
CA LEU A 633 -17.58 27.70 19.29
C LEU A 633 -16.82 28.71 20.14
N ARG A 634 -17.49 29.55 20.94
CA ARG A 634 -16.79 30.47 21.86
C ARG A 634 -15.90 29.72 22.84
N ALA A 635 -16.35 28.57 23.34
CA ALA A 635 -15.53 27.69 24.16
C ALA A 635 -14.29 27.19 23.39
N SER A 636 -14.46 26.76 22.13
CA SER A 636 -13.33 26.40 21.27
C SER A 636 -12.35 27.55 21.04
N ASP A 637 -12.85 28.76 20.76
CA ASP A 637 -12.00 29.95 20.53
C ASP A 637 -11.20 30.30 21.79
N SER A 638 -11.81 30.23 22.96
CA SER A 638 -11.13 30.46 24.24
C SER A 638 -10.02 29.44 24.51
N PHE A 639 -10.24 28.18 24.11
CA PHE A 639 -9.22 27.14 24.20
C PHE A 639 -8.07 27.41 23.24
N ASP A 640 -8.39 27.77 21.99
CA ASP A 640 -7.38 28.09 20.98
C ASP A 640 -6.55 29.30 21.39
N GLN A 641 -7.17 30.33 21.99
CA GLN A 641 -6.44 31.48 22.54
C GLN A 641 -5.49 31.08 23.68
N ALA A 642 -5.90 30.19 24.59
CA ALA A 642 -5.06 29.73 25.69
C ALA A 642 -3.84 28.93 25.21
N PHE A 643 -4.05 28.02 24.25
CA PHE A 643 -3.01 27.17 23.68
C PHE A 643 -2.25 27.82 22.50
N GLY A 644 -2.57 29.06 22.13
CA GLY A 644 -1.94 29.78 21.03
C GLY A 644 -2.23 29.21 19.64
N PHE A 645 -3.35 28.50 19.48
CA PHE A 645 -3.81 27.96 18.20
C PHE A 645 -4.55 29.01 17.37
N GLN A 646 -4.56 28.81 16.05
CA GLN A 646 -5.27 29.66 15.11
C GLN A 646 -6.01 28.83 14.07
N CYS A 647 -7.32 29.04 13.97
CA CYS A 647 -8.14 28.44 12.92
C CYS A 647 -7.90 29.12 11.57
N ARG A 648 -7.80 28.33 10.50
CA ARG A 648 -7.68 28.86 9.13
C ARG A 648 -9.07 29.09 8.56
N ALA A 649 -9.58 30.33 8.67
CA ALA A 649 -10.95 30.68 8.26
C ALA A 649 -11.33 30.20 6.84
N SER A 650 -10.41 30.30 5.87
CA SER A 650 -10.62 29.83 4.49
C SER A 650 -10.80 28.33 4.31
N LYS A 651 -10.52 27.53 5.35
CA LYS A 651 -10.75 26.09 5.39
C LYS A 651 -11.78 25.66 6.43
N CYS A 652 -12.15 26.56 7.34
CA CYS A 652 -13.29 26.34 8.22
C CYS A 652 -14.57 26.50 7.39
N ALA A 653 -15.66 25.89 7.82
CA ALA A 653 -16.93 26.00 7.10
C ALA A 653 -18.12 25.77 8.02
N VAL A 654 -19.21 26.46 7.74
CA VAL A 654 -20.53 26.14 8.28
C VAL A 654 -21.27 25.35 7.22
N VAL A 655 -21.61 24.11 7.54
CA VAL A 655 -22.26 23.18 6.63
C VAL A 655 -23.73 23.05 6.99
N CYS A 656 -24.61 23.54 6.13
CA CYS A 656 -26.05 23.43 6.28
C CYS A 656 -26.74 23.41 4.92
N PRO A 657 -27.93 22.80 4.80
CA PRO A 657 -28.68 22.84 3.56
C PRO A 657 -29.22 24.27 3.25
N PRO A 658 -29.62 24.54 2.00
CA PRO A 658 -29.97 25.88 1.52
C PRO A 658 -31.13 26.55 2.29
N ASP A 659 -32.05 25.74 2.81
CA ASP A 659 -33.27 26.09 3.54
C ASP A 659 -33.03 26.57 4.98
N VAL A 660 -31.86 26.28 5.56
CA VAL A 660 -31.53 26.68 6.94
C VAL A 660 -30.80 28.04 6.96
N GLY A 661 -31.55 29.13 6.73
CA GLY A 661 -31.02 30.49 6.67
C GLY A 661 -30.62 31.13 8.01
N THR A 662 -31.00 30.52 9.14
CA THR A 662 -30.71 31.05 10.50
C THR A 662 -29.21 31.14 10.81
N PHE A 663 -28.37 30.37 10.11
CA PHE A 663 -26.92 30.35 10.31
C PHE A 663 -26.16 31.31 9.38
N ASP A 664 -26.82 32.07 8.51
CA ASP A 664 -26.17 32.95 7.53
C ASP A 664 -25.43 34.12 8.16
N GLN A 665 -26.11 34.83 9.07
CA GLN A 665 -25.51 35.93 9.81
C GLN A 665 -24.38 35.44 10.71
N TRP A 666 -24.55 34.25 11.31
CA TRP A 666 -23.56 33.62 12.18
C TRP A 666 -22.29 33.21 11.43
N ALA A 667 -22.42 32.59 10.25
CA ALA A 667 -21.28 32.23 9.40
C ALA A 667 -20.52 33.48 8.91
N SER A 668 -21.26 34.51 8.50
CA SER A 668 -20.70 35.78 8.02
C SER A 668 -19.92 36.52 9.12
N ALA A 669 -20.47 36.60 10.34
CA ALA A 669 -19.81 37.22 11.49
C ALA A 669 -18.46 36.56 11.83
N ARG A 670 -18.26 35.30 11.45
CA ARG A 670 -17.03 34.53 11.70
C ARG A 670 -16.11 34.42 10.48
N SER A 671 -16.49 34.99 9.34
CA SER A 671 -15.78 34.82 8.06
C SER A 671 -15.63 33.36 7.63
N TYR A 672 -16.59 32.49 7.99
CA TYR A 672 -16.60 31.09 7.58
C TYR A 672 -17.51 30.91 6.36
N PRO A 673 -17.04 30.29 5.27
CA PRO A 673 -17.90 30.01 4.12
C PRO A 673 -19.03 29.05 4.51
N ARG A 674 -20.24 29.37 4.03
CA ARG A 674 -21.38 28.45 4.07
C ARG A 674 -21.31 27.49 2.90
N VAL A 675 -21.44 26.19 3.17
CA VAL A 675 -21.41 25.14 2.14
C VAL A 675 -22.51 24.11 2.40
N THR A 676 -22.98 23.43 1.36
CA THR A 676 -24.04 22.39 1.46
C THR A 676 -23.48 20.97 1.61
N THR A 677 -22.17 20.79 1.39
CA THR A 677 -21.51 19.49 1.43
C THR A 677 -20.43 19.47 2.51
N LEU A 678 -20.55 18.56 3.48
CA LEU A 678 -19.55 18.33 4.51
C LEU A 678 -18.36 17.56 3.91
N LYS A 679 -17.14 18.11 4.04
CA LYS A 679 -15.91 17.50 3.49
C LYS A 679 -14.99 17.09 4.64
N VAL A 680 -15.05 15.81 5.02
CA VAL A 680 -14.39 15.33 6.25
C VAL A 680 -13.61 14.03 5.98
N LEU A 681 -12.33 14.03 6.35
CA LEU A 681 -11.44 12.86 6.31
C LEU A 681 -11.52 12.03 5.00
N GLY A 682 -11.63 12.70 3.85
CA GLY A 682 -11.65 12.05 2.54
C GLY A 682 -13.04 11.64 2.01
N ILE A 683 -14.12 11.93 2.72
CA ILE A 683 -15.50 11.71 2.26
C ILE A 683 -16.24 13.05 2.10
N THR A 684 -17.21 13.07 1.21
CA THR A 684 -18.21 14.13 1.08
C THR A 684 -19.57 13.62 1.52
N LEU A 685 -20.28 14.38 2.36
CA LEU A 685 -21.69 14.14 2.71
C LEU A 685 -22.51 15.33 2.22
N ASP A 686 -23.42 15.09 1.30
CA ASP A 686 -24.41 16.07 0.87
C ASP A 686 -25.51 16.23 1.93
N MET A 687 -25.73 17.44 2.42
CA MET A 687 -26.67 17.68 3.51
C MET A 687 -28.15 17.63 3.08
N GLN A 688 -28.43 17.85 1.80
CA GLN A 688 -29.77 17.85 1.21
C GLN A 688 -30.20 16.43 0.85
N GLU A 689 -29.39 15.72 0.07
CA GLU A 689 -29.72 14.36 -0.41
C GLU A 689 -29.23 13.25 0.52
N GLY A 690 -28.28 13.52 1.41
CA GLY A 690 -27.58 12.49 2.19
C GLY A 690 -26.59 11.66 1.37
N ALA A 691 -26.28 12.10 0.14
CA ALA A 691 -25.41 11.39 -0.76
C ALA A 691 -23.96 11.39 -0.24
N LEU A 692 -23.37 10.19 -0.14
CA LEU A 692 -22.00 9.99 0.31
C LEU A 692 -21.06 9.74 -0.89
N GLY A 693 -19.95 10.46 -0.94
CA GLY A 693 -18.98 10.38 -2.03
C GLY A 693 -17.53 10.40 -1.55
N LEU A 694 -16.60 10.08 -2.44
CA LEU A 694 -15.16 10.12 -2.15
C LEU A 694 -14.59 11.50 -2.52
N LEU A 695 -13.98 12.19 -1.55
CA LEU A 695 -13.39 13.51 -1.76
C LEU A 695 -12.12 13.41 -2.62
N LYS A 696 -11.96 14.31 -3.60
CA LYS A 696 -10.82 14.36 -4.52
C LYS A 696 -10.58 13.06 -5.29
N PHE A 697 -11.62 12.24 -5.42
CA PHE A 697 -11.57 11.03 -6.23
C PHE A 697 -11.56 11.41 -7.72
N SER A 698 -10.55 10.92 -8.45
CA SER A 698 -10.42 11.13 -9.88
C SER A 698 -10.44 9.79 -10.61
N PRO A 699 -11.57 9.43 -11.25
CA PRO A 699 -11.64 8.25 -12.11
C PRO A 699 -10.55 8.29 -13.19
N ARG A 700 -10.32 9.45 -13.81
CA ARG A 700 -9.29 9.66 -14.83
C ARG A 700 -7.89 9.28 -14.35
N LEU A 701 -7.54 9.63 -13.10
CA LEU A 701 -6.25 9.25 -12.54
C LEU A 701 -6.07 7.74 -12.46
N LEU A 702 -7.13 6.99 -12.13
CA LEU A 702 -7.11 5.53 -12.08
C LEU A 702 -6.93 4.93 -13.48
N LEU A 703 -7.61 5.48 -14.48
CA LEU A 703 -7.46 5.06 -15.88
C LEU A 703 -6.02 5.30 -16.35
N HIS A 704 -5.40 6.43 -16.01
CA HIS A 704 -3.98 6.69 -16.29
C HIS A 704 -3.06 5.69 -15.59
N ARG A 705 -3.30 5.38 -14.31
CA ARG A 705 -2.53 4.34 -13.59
C ARG A 705 -2.62 2.99 -14.29
N LEU A 706 -3.80 2.59 -14.75
CA LEU A 706 -3.99 1.35 -15.52
C LEU A 706 -3.30 1.41 -16.89
N ARG A 707 -3.36 2.56 -17.59
CA ARG A 707 -2.66 2.78 -18.86
C ARG A 707 -1.14 2.64 -18.71
N PHE A 708 -0.54 3.27 -17.69
CA PHE A 708 0.90 3.16 -17.45
C PHE A 708 1.28 1.76 -16.93
N LEU A 709 0.42 1.11 -16.15
CA LEU A 709 0.62 -0.28 -15.75
C LEU A 709 0.63 -1.23 -16.97
N LYS A 710 -0.23 -0.99 -17.97
CA LYS A 710 -0.21 -1.73 -19.24
C LYS A 710 1.14 -1.58 -19.96
N LEU A 711 1.70 -0.37 -19.97
CA LEU A 711 3.02 -0.10 -20.59
C LEU A 711 4.16 -0.80 -19.85
N LEU A 712 4.08 -0.89 -18.53
CA LEU A 712 5.06 -1.63 -17.73
C LEU A 712 5.04 -3.13 -18.10
N GLY A 713 3.84 -3.70 -18.22
CA GLY A 713 3.68 -5.15 -18.38
C GLY A 713 4.09 -5.92 -17.11
N GLY A 714 4.13 -7.24 -17.19
CA GLY A 714 4.52 -8.13 -16.09
C GLY A 714 3.59 -9.33 -15.97
N GLU A 715 3.88 -10.21 -15.01
CA GLU A 715 3.06 -11.39 -14.74
C GLU A 715 1.76 -11.06 -14.00
N VAL A 716 0.71 -11.85 -14.22
CA VAL A 716 -0.63 -11.60 -13.65
C VAL A 716 -0.63 -11.39 -12.13
N PRO A 717 0.10 -12.18 -11.31
CA PRO A 717 0.15 -11.94 -9.86
C PRO A 717 0.73 -10.57 -9.48
N GLN A 718 1.75 -10.10 -10.22
CA GLN A 718 2.35 -8.79 -10.01
C GLN A 718 1.40 -7.67 -10.43
N LEU A 719 0.79 -7.79 -11.62
CA LEU A 719 -0.21 -6.84 -12.12
C LEU A 719 -1.40 -6.72 -11.16
N ARG A 720 -1.93 -7.85 -10.69
CA ARG A 720 -2.99 -7.91 -9.68
C ARG A 720 -2.58 -7.20 -8.40
N ARG A 721 -1.36 -7.42 -7.90
CA ARG A 721 -0.85 -6.74 -6.71
C ARG A 721 -0.81 -5.22 -6.89
N VAL A 722 -0.35 -4.73 -8.04
CA VAL A 722 -0.27 -3.29 -8.33
C VAL A 722 -1.66 -2.67 -8.47
N VAL A 723 -2.60 -3.33 -9.16
CA VAL A 723 -4.00 -2.90 -9.25
C VAL A 723 -4.62 -2.79 -7.86
N LEU A 724 -4.41 -3.78 -7.00
CA LEU A 724 -4.89 -3.76 -5.62
C LEU A 724 -4.32 -2.59 -4.81
N GLN A 725 -3.03 -2.31 -4.98
CA GLN A 725 -2.32 -1.30 -4.20
C GLN A 725 -2.56 0.14 -4.67
N LEU A 726 -2.78 0.38 -5.98
CA LEU A 726 -2.93 1.73 -6.54
C LEU A 726 -4.35 2.11 -6.93
N VAL A 727 -5.16 1.13 -7.33
CA VAL A 727 -6.51 1.36 -7.88
C VAL A 727 -7.56 1.04 -6.83
N HIS A 728 -7.53 -0.17 -6.25
CA HIS A 728 -8.53 -0.59 -5.27
C HIS A 728 -8.42 0.18 -3.96
N SER A 729 -7.21 0.42 -3.48
CA SER A 729 -6.96 1.22 -2.27
C SER A 729 -7.55 2.64 -2.37
N ALA A 730 -7.57 3.23 -3.58
CA ALA A 730 -8.13 4.56 -3.81
C ALA A 730 -9.67 4.56 -3.83
N MET A 731 -10.30 3.45 -4.22
CA MET A 731 -11.77 3.34 -4.37
C MET A 731 -12.47 2.80 -3.12
N PHE A 732 -11.87 1.84 -2.40
CA PHE A 732 -12.60 0.99 -1.46
C PHE A 732 -12.16 1.14 0.00
N TRP A 733 -11.27 2.09 0.31
CA TRP A 733 -10.84 2.34 1.69
C TRP A 733 -12.00 2.75 2.61
N ALA A 734 -13.04 3.40 2.05
CA ALA A 734 -14.25 3.81 2.74
C ALA A 734 -15.48 2.96 2.38
N GLY A 735 -15.30 1.73 1.86
CA GLY A 735 -16.37 0.98 1.21
C GLY A 735 -17.63 0.69 2.05
N GLY A 736 -17.54 0.73 3.39
CA GLY A 736 -18.72 0.63 4.26
C GLY A 736 -19.64 1.85 4.22
N VAL A 737 -19.10 3.02 3.86
CA VAL A 737 -19.78 4.32 3.89
C VAL A 737 -19.97 4.86 2.47
N ALA A 738 -18.89 4.94 1.67
CA ALA A 738 -18.89 5.51 0.33
C ALA A 738 -18.14 4.62 -0.67
N CYS A 739 -18.65 4.54 -1.90
CA CYS A 739 -18.02 3.88 -3.04
C CYS A 739 -18.22 4.69 -4.33
N PRO A 740 -17.35 4.51 -5.34
CA PRO A 740 -17.59 5.07 -6.68
C PRO A 740 -18.89 4.54 -7.30
N ASP A 741 -19.46 5.31 -8.23
CA ASP A 741 -20.61 4.89 -9.02
C ASP A 741 -20.28 3.69 -9.94
N ARG A 742 -21.33 3.06 -10.46
CA ARG A 742 -21.19 1.85 -11.29
C ARG A 742 -20.58 2.10 -12.66
N ASP A 743 -20.74 3.28 -13.23
CA ASP A 743 -20.17 3.60 -14.54
C ASP A 743 -18.65 3.72 -14.44
N CYS A 744 -18.15 4.37 -13.38
CA CYS A 744 -16.75 4.39 -13.02
C CYS A 744 -16.17 2.98 -12.82
N LEU A 745 -16.87 2.11 -12.09
CA LEU A 745 -16.43 0.72 -11.88
C LEU A 745 -16.35 -0.06 -13.21
N ARG A 746 -17.26 0.20 -14.15
CA ARG A 746 -17.26 -0.40 -15.49
C ARG A 746 -16.07 0.09 -16.32
N ASP A 747 -15.74 1.38 -16.28
CA ASP A 747 -14.60 1.95 -17.00
C ASP A 747 -13.27 1.42 -16.47
N VAL A 748 -13.14 1.33 -15.13
CA VAL A 748 -11.99 0.71 -14.47
C VAL A 748 -11.86 -0.76 -14.87
N TRP A 749 -12.96 -1.50 -14.96
CA TRP A 749 -12.95 -2.88 -15.45
C TRP A 749 -12.46 -2.98 -16.90
N HIS A 750 -12.94 -2.12 -17.81
CA HIS A 750 -12.50 -2.09 -19.20
C HIS A 750 -11.00 -1.81 -19.32
N SER A 751 -10.47 -0.84 -18.57
CA SER A 751 -9.02 -0.57 -18.53
C SER A 751 -8.21 -1.69 -17.88
N THR A 752 -8.77 -2.37 -16.87
CA THR A 752 -8.13 -3.55 -16.26
C THR A 752 -8.01 -4.70 -17.26
N CYS A 753 -9.02 -4.91 -18.12
CA CYS A 753 -8.92 -5.88 -19.21
C CYS A 753 -7.81 -5.53 -20.20
N ALA A 754 -7.59 -4.24 -20.49
CA ALA A 754 -6.51 -3.79 -21.35
C ALA A 754 -5.11 -4.04 -20.76
N VAL A 755 -4.97 -3.98 -19.43
CA VAL A 755 -3.74 -4.38 -18.72
C VAL A 755 -3.47 -5.89 -18.90
N LEU A 756 -4.52 -6.70 -18.91
CA LEU A 756 -4.43 -8.15 -19.06
C LEU A 756 -4.27 -8.63 -20.52
N GLN A 757 -4.16 -7.73 -21.52
CA GLN A 757 -4.19 -8.13 -22.95
C GLN A 757 -3.06 -9.11 -23.35
N LYS A 758 -1.94 -9.12 -22.62
CA LYS A 758 -0.84 -10.09 -22.86
C LYS A 758 -1.23 -11.52 -22.48
N HIS A 759 -2.16 -11.66 -21.53
CA HIS A 759 -2.57 -12.95 -20.95
C HIS A 759 -3.97 -13.39 -21.38
N ALA A 760 -4.81 -12.46 -21.84
CA ALA A 760 -6.20 -12.68 -22.23
C ALA A 760 -6.55 -11.90 -23.50
N THR A 761 -7.56 -12.35 -24.26
CA THR A 761 -8.10 -11.54 -25.38
C THR A 761 -9.31 -10.71 -24.95
N PHE A 762 -9.66 -9.70 -25.75
CA PHE A 762 -10.86 -8.87 -25.55
C PHE A 762 -12.17 -9.68 -25.54
N GLU A 763 -12.17 -10.89 -26.10
CA GLU A 763 -13.35 -11.77 -26.13
C GLU A 763 -13.55 -12.53 -24.81
N SER A 764 -12.56 -12.56 -23.92
CA SER A 764 -12.57 -13.35 -22.69
C SER A 764 -13.70 -12.88 -21.76
N PRO A 765 -14.63 -13.76 -21.36
CA PRO A 765 -15.72 -13.39 -20.46
C PRO A 765 -15.21 -12.94 -19.09
N LYS A 766 -15.80 -11.85 -18.56
CA LYS A 766 -15.49 -11.29 -17.23
C LYS A 766 -15.46 -12.35 -16.13
N VAL A 767 -16.45 -13.24 -16.11
CA VAL A 767 -16.57 -14.32 -15.11
C VAL A 767 -15.36 -15.27 -15.12
N LEU A 768 -14.83 -15.63 -16.30
CA LEU A 768 -13.70 -16.54 -16.43
C LEU A 768 -12.38 -15.86 -16.06
N LEU A 769 -12.23 -14.57 -16.42
CA LEU A 769 -11.09 -13.76 -15.98
C LEU A 769 -11.03 -13.69 -14.45
N CYS A 770 -12.16 -13.42 -13.81
CA CYS A 770 -12.25 -13.33 -12.35
C CYS A 770 -12.08 -14.67 -11.65
N ALA A 771 -12.66 -15.76 -12.19
CA ALA A 771 -12.46 -17.10 -11.64
C ALA A 771 -11.00 -17.57 -11.74
N SER A 772 -10.33 -17.25 -12.84
CA SER A 772 -8.96 -17.74 -13.12
C SER A 772 -7.87 -16.88 -12.45
N PHE A 773 -8.00 -15.55 -12.50
CA PHE A 773 -6.98 -14.63 -11.98
C PHE A 773 -7.33 -14.04 -10.60
N GLY A 774 -8.58 -14.20 -10.16
CA GLY A 774 -9.10 -13.83 -8.85
C GLY A 774 -10.15 -12.72 -8.89
N TRP A 775 -11.21 -12.89 -8.09
CA TRP A 775 -12.37 -11.99 -7.99
C TRP A 775 -12.05 -10.56 -7.55
N MET A 776 -10.93 -10.37 -6.87
CA MET A 776 -10.42 -9.05 -6.52
C MET A 776 -10.09 -8.18 -7.75
N LEU A 777 -10.09 -8.70 -8.97
CA LEU A 777 -9.92 -7.89 -10.18
C LEU A 777 -11.24 -7.28 -10.69
N ASP A 778 -12.39 -7.76 -10.22
CA ASP A 778 -13.69 -7.17 -10.51
C ASP A 778 -13.96 -6.01 -9.54
N PRO A 779 -14.00 -4.75 -10.02
CA PRO A 779 -14.28 -3.61 -9.15
C PRO A 779 -15.66 -3.68 -8.48
N GLU A 780 -16.68 -4.27 -9.12
CA GLU A 780 -17.99 -4.43 -8.50
C GLU A 780 -17.95 -5.44 -7.35
N TRP A 781 -17.30 -6.58 -7.55
CA TRP A 781 -17.15 -7.57 -6.49
C TRP A 781 -16.31 -7.02 -5.34
N ALA A 782 -15.23 -6.29 -5.66
CA ALA A 782 -14.33 -5.71 -4.68
C ALA A 782 -15.00 -4.60 -3.84
N ALA A 783 -15.92 -3.83 -4.43
CA ALA A 783 -16.76 -2.87 -3.71
C ALA A 783 -17.63 -3.57 -2.68
N ASP A 784 -18.44 -4.55 -3.13
CA ASP A 784 -19.37 -5.30 -2.27
C ASP A 784 -18.63 -6.04 -1.15
N TRP A 785 -17.48 -6.63 -1.49
CA TRP A 785 -16.57 -7.25 -0.53
C TRP A 785 -16.07 -6.26 0.53
N ALA A 786 -15.63 -5.07 0.12
CA ALA A 786 -15.13 -4.06 1.04
C ALA A 786 -16.22 -3.53 1.98
N SER A 787 -17.44 -3.32 1.46
CA SER A 787 -18.60 -2.90 2.27
C SER A 787 -18.99 -3.95 3.30
N LEU A 788 -19.15 -5.21 2.89
CA LEU A 788 -19.49 -6.31 3.81
C LEU A 788 -18.37 -6.54 4.85
N ARG A 789 -17.11 -6.36 4.46
CA ARG A 789 -15.97 -6.45 5.38
C ARG A 789 -15.97 -5.32 6.40
N ALA A 790 -16.42 -4.12 6.04
CA ALA A 790 -16.57 -3.02 6.98
C ALA A 790 -17.65 -3.35 8.04
N ALA A 791 -18.81 -3.85 7.61
CA ALA A 791 -19.87 -4.31 8.51
C ALA A 791 -19.41 -5.45 9.43
N TRP A 792 -18.70 -6.44 8.87
CA TRP A 792 -18.09 -7.52 9.64
C TRP A 792 -17.16 -6.99 10.73
N ARG A 793 -16.25 -6.07 10.37
CA ARG A 793 -15.30 -5.47 11.33
C ARG A 793 -16.02 -4.68 12.42
N PHE A 794 -17.02 -3.87 12.05
CA PHE A 794 -17.79 -3.07 12.99
C PHE A 794 -18.50 -3.93 14.04
N LYS A 795 -19.09 -5.07 13.64
CA LYS A 795 -19.76 -5.97 14.60
C LYS A 795 -18.81 -6.90 15.35
N ALA A 796 -17.85 -7.51 14.65
CA ALA A 796 -16.94 -8.49 15.23
C ALA A 796 -15.88 -7.85 16.13
N ARG A 797 -15.50 -6.60 15.86
CA ARG A 797 -14.58 -5.79 16.66
C ARG A 797 -15.23 -4.43 16.87
N PRO A 798 -16.21 -4.33 17.78
CA PRO A 798 -16.88 -3.07 18.10
C PRO A 798 -15.83 -1.97 18.31
N PRO A 799 -15.97 -0.82 17.65
CA PRO A 799 -15.07 0.29 17.89
C PRO A 799 -15.07 0.71 19.36
N ALA A 800 -13.89 0.89 19.95
CA ALA A 800 -13.73 1.23 21.38
C ALA A 800 -14.41 2.55 21.79
N TRP A 801 -14.76 3.41 20.84
CA TRP A 801 -15.50 4.63 21.14
C TRP A 801 -16.96 4.35 21.52
N LEU A 802 -17.55 3.22 21.11
CA LEU A 802 -18.93 2.86 21.46
C LEU A 802 -19.11 2.68 22.98
N ASP A 803 -18.08 2.24 23.70
CA ASP A 803 -18.13 2.02 25.15
C ASP A 803 -18.37 3.30 25.95
N THR A 804 -18.08 4.46 25.35
CA THR A 804 -18.29 5.78 25.95
C THR A 804 -19.40 6.58 25.28
N ALA A 805 -20.04 6.02 24.24
CA ALA A 805 -21.15 6.66 23.54
C ALA A 805 -22.48 6.45 24.27
N GLY A 806 -23.51 7.22 23.92
CA GLY A 806 -24.87 6.99 24.41
C GLY A 806 -25.37 5.57 24.08
N LEU A 807 -26.25 5.03 24.93
CA LEU A 807 -26.77 3.66 24.78
C LEU A 807 -27.51 3.45 23.44
N ASP A 808 -28.16 4.49 22.92
CA ASP A 808 -28.81 4.50 21.61
C ASP A 808 -27.83 4.25 20.47
N VAL A 809 -26.62 4.80 20.58
CA VAL A 809 -25.53 4.64 19.63
C VAL A 809 -24.82 3.31 19.85
N ALA A 810 -24.49 2.96 21.10
CA ALA A 810 -23.77 1.75 21.46
C ALA A 810 -24.55 0.47 21.11
N CYS A 811 -25.87 0.49 21.28
CA CYS A 811 -26.75 -0.62 20.93
C CYS A 811 -27.30 -0.53 19.50
N GLY A 812 -26.88 0.46 18.70
CA GLY A 812 -27.38 0.67 17.34
C GLY A 812 -26.97 -0.44 16.36
N ASP A 813 -27.83 -0.74 15.38
CA ASP A 813 -27.51 -1.64 14.29
C ASP A 813 -26.44 -1.02 13.37
N TRP A 814 -25.41 -1.79 12.99
CA TRP A 814 -24.34 -1.32 12.11
C TRP A 814 -24.86 -0.76 10.78
N ARG A 815 -26.06 -1.14 10.31
CA ARG A 815 -26.71 -0.61 9.11
C ARG A 815 -27.01 0.89 9.19
N ARG A 816 -27.17 1.44 10.39
CA ARG A 816 -27.35 2.89 10.63
C ARG A 816 -26.04 3.67 10.45
N PHE A 817 -24.91 3.00 10.67
CA PHE A 817 -23.58 3.59 10.59
C PHE A 817 -22.92 3.38 9.22
N LEU A 818 -23.27 2.29 8.53
CA LEU A 818 -22.60 1.83 7.30
C LEU A 818 -23.63 1.65 6.15
N PRO A 819 -24.08 2.75 5.52
CA PRO A 819 -25.13 2.71 4.50
C PRO A 819 -24.70 1.94 3.25
N GLY A 820 -23.41 2.00 2.87
CA GLY A 820 -22.88 1.24 1.73
C GLY A 820 -23.00 -0.26 1.93
N ALA A 821 -22.73 -0.75 3.15
CA ALA A 821 -22.91 -2.15 3.49
C ALA A 821 -24.39 -2.57 3.55
N ALA A 822 -25.27 -1.70 4.08
CA ALA A 822 -26.71 -1.94 4.09
C ALA A 822 -27.27 -2.07 2.66
N ALA A 823 -26.86 -1.19 1.74
CA ALA A 823 -27.27 -1.23 0.34
C ALA A 823 -26.80 -2.50 -0.39
N VAL A 824 -25.60 -3.00 -0.07
CA VAL A 824 -25.09 -4.27 -0.62
C VAL A 824 -25.95 -5.44 -0.15
N VAL A 825 -26.24 -5.54 1.14
CA VAL A 825 -27.10 -6.61 1.70
C VAL A 825 -28.48 -6.60 1.04
N GLN A 826 -29.11 -5.44 0.93
CA GLN A 826 -30.40 -5.28 0.26
C GLN A 826 -30.34 -5.72 -1.21
N ARG A 827 -29.32 -5.28 -1.96
CA ARG A 827 -29.12 -5.63 -3.37
C ARG A 827 -28.87 -7.12 -3.59
N LEU A 828 -28.18 -7.78 -2.67
CA LEU A 828 -27.94 -9.22 -2.72
C LEU A 828 -29.17 -10.05 -2.32
N GLY A 829 -30.22 -9.41 -1.77
CA GLY A 829 -31.40 -10.10 -1.24
C GLY A 829 -31.11 -10.83 0.07
N TRP A 830 -30.11 -10.38 0.82
CA TRP A 830 -29.73 -10.95 2.12
C TRP A 830 -30.47 -10.24 3.26
N GLN A 831 -30.56 -10.90 4.40
CA GLN A 831 -31.24 -10.43 5.60
C GLN A 831 -30.26 -10.27 6.76
N VAL A 832 -30.60 -9.42 7.72
CA VAL A 832 -29.80 -9.18 8.93
C VAL A 832 -30.69 -9.35 10.14
N HIS A 833 -30.29 -10.22 11.08
CA HIS A 833 -31.02 -10.54 12.30
C HIS A 833 -30.18 -10.24 13.55
N GLY A 834 -30.85 -10.22 14.71
CA GLY A 834 -30.19 -10.10 16.02
C GLY A 834 -29.40 -8.80 16.16
N ASN A 835 -29.99 -7.66 15.76
CA ASN A 835 -29.36 -6.34 15.83
C ASN A 835 -27.97 -6.29 15.15
N GLY A 836 -27.91 -6.75 13.91
CA GLY A 836 -26.67 -6.78 13.14
C GLY A 836 -25.73 -7.96 13.41
N ALA A 837 -26.07 -8.89 14.31
CA ALA A 837 -25.19 -10.00 14.70
C ALA A 837 -25.14 -11.16 13.68
N THR A 838 -26.22 -11.37 12.93
CA THR A 838 -26.33 -12.51 12.02
C THR A 838 -26.68 -12.02 10.63
N LEU A 839 -25.91 -12.44 9.63
CA LEU A 839 -26.20 -12.26 8.22
C LEU A 839 -26.85 -13.54 7.70
N ALA A 840 -27.99 -13.42 7.04
CA ALA A 840 -28.75 -14.56 6.55
C ALA A 840 -29.08 -14.44 5.05
N ARG A 841 -29.23 -15.57 4.39
CA ARG A 841 -29.73 -15.68 3.01
C ARG A 841 -30.64 -16.90 2.89
N VAL A 842 -31.57 -16.86 1.95
CA VAL A 842 -32.38 -18.03 1.58
C VAL A 842 -31.69 -18.73 0.41
N ASP A 843 -31.47 -20.04 0.50
CA ASP A 843 -30.93 -20.83 -0.60
C ASP A 843 -32.00 -21.27 -1.59
N ASP A 844 -31.59 -21.90 -2.70
CA ASP A 844 -32.50 -22.35 -3.76
C ASP A 844 -33.51 -23.42 -3.30
N SER A 845 -33.28 -24.07 -2.15
CA SER A 845 -34.22 -25.02 -1.54
C SER A 845 -35.23 -24.35 -0.60
N GLY A 846 -35.12 -23.03 -0.40
CA GLY A 846 -35.94 -22.27 0.54
C GLY A 846 -35.43 -22.31 1.98
N ALA A 847 -34.28 -22.94 2.24
CA ALA A 847 -33.72 -23.03 3.59
C ALA A 847 -32.98 -21.73 3.97
N LEU A 848 -33.15 -21.32 5.23
CA LEU A 848 -32.48 -20.14 5.78
C LEU A 848 -31.04 -20.50 6.18
N ARG A 849 -30.07 -19.84 5.54
CA ARG A 849 -28.64 -19.97 5.80
C ARG A 849 -28.18 -18.79 6.64
N GLN A 850 -27.46 -19.04 7.73
CA GLN A 850 -27.07 -18.00 8.70
C GLN A 850 -25.57 -18.01 8.93
N CYS A 851 -24.99 -16.81 9.04
CA CYS A 851 -23.60 -16.61 9.42
C CYS A 851 -23.51 -15.58 10.56
N HIS A 852 -22.89 -15.97 11.66
CA HIS A 852 -22.75 -15.17 12.87
C HIS A 852 -21.45 -14.36 12.83
N LEU A 853 -21.59 -13.02 12.75
CA LEU A 853 -20.47 -12.10 12.58
C LEU A 853 -19.55 -12.16 13.80
N GLY A 854 -18.27 -12.48 13.58
CA GLY A 854 -17.24 -12.56 14.63
C GLY A 854 -17.18 -13.89 15.40
N TRP A 855 -18.17 -14.77 15.21
CA TRP A 855 -18.18 -16.15 15.75
C TRP A 855 -17.74 -17.19 14.72
N GLU A 856 -17.88 -16.86 13.43
CA GLU A 856 -17.45 -17.66 12.29
C GLU A 856 -16.41 -16.90 11.46
N SER A 857 -15.75 -17.53 10.48
CA SER A 857 -14.85 -16.83 9.56
C SER A 857 -15.60 -16.00 8.51
N PHE A 858 -15.07 -14.82 8.19
CA PHE A 858 -15.56 -13.99 7.07
C PHE A 858 -15.44 -14.69 5.70
N ASP A 859 -14.67 -15.78 5.61
CA ASP A 859 -14.61 -16.60 4.39
C ASP A 859 -15.95 -17.26 4.04
N VAL A 860 -16.87 -17.46 4.99
CA VAL A 860 -18.26 -17.88 4.69
C VAL A 860 -18.94 -16.84 3.79
N VAL A 861 -18.94 -15.57 4.21
CA VAL A 861 -19.53 -14.46 3.46
C VAL A 861 -18.83 -14.29 2.11
N LYS A 862 -17.51 -14.48 2.05
CA LYS A 862 -16.74 -14.49 0.80
C LYS A 862 -17.24 -15.53 -0.18
N ARG A 863 -17.46 -16.78 0.27
CA ARG A 863 -17.93 -17.88 -0.57
C ARG A 863 -19.32 -17.57 -1.14
N TRP A 864 -20.25 -17.08 -0.30
CA TRP A 864 -21.58 -16.67 -0.76
C TRP A 864 -21.51 -15.55 -1.80
N LEU A 865 -20.64 -14.55 -1.61
CA LEU A 865 -20.46 -13.46 -2.57
C LEU A 865 -19.85 -13.96 -3.89
N VAL A 866 -18.84 -14.83 -3.84
CA VAL A 866 -18.22 -15.43 -5.03
C VAL A 866 -19.24 -16.27 -5.80
N ASP A 867 -20.01 -17.12 -5.14
CA ASP A 867 -21.05 -17.93 -5.78
C ASP A 867 -22.09 -17.06 -6.51
N ARG A 868 -22.56 -16.00 -5.84
CA ARG A 868 -23.49 -15.04 -6.45
C ARG A 868 -22.92 -14.37 -7.70
N TYR A 869 -21.64 -14.01 -7.70
CA TYR A 869 -20.99 -13.39 -8.84
C TYR A 869 -20.62 -14.38 -9.96
N LYS A 870 -20.33 -15.66 -9.64
CA LYS A 870 -20.25 -16.74 -10.63
C LYS A 870 -21.58 -16.88 -11.36
N TRP A 871 -22.67 -17.04 -10.60
CA TRP A 871 -24.02 -17.14 -11.13
C TRP A 871 -24.38 -15.95 -12.04
N ARG A 872 -24.25 -14.72 -11.51
CA ARG A 872 -24.54 -13.49 -12.26
C ARG A 872 -23.67 -13.39 -13.52
N GLY A 873 -22.38 -13.71 -13.40
CA GLY A 873 -21.40 -13.59 -14.49
C GLY A 873 -21.65 -14.56 -15.64
N VAL A 874 -22.03 -15.81 -15.36
CA VAL A 874 -22.35 -16.80 -16.40
C VAL A 874 -23.67 -16.46 -17.09
N HIS A 875 -24.74 -16.17 -16.33
CA HIS A 875 -26.04 -15.82 -16.92
C HIS A 875 -26.01 -14.50 -17.71
N ALA A 876 -25.24 -13.50 -17.26
CA ALA A 876 -25.10 -12.24 -17.98
C ALA A 876 -24.17 -12.32 -19.21
N CYS A 877 -23.46 -13.43 -19.40
CA CYS A 877 -22.55 -13.59 -20.54
C CYS A 877 -23.34 -13.61 -21.86
N GLY A 878 -23.02 -12.69 -22.78
CA GLY A 878 -23.71 -12.60 -24.07
C GLY A 878 -23.62 -13.88 -24.93
N ARG A 879 -22.63 -14.74 -24.68
CA ARG A 879 -22.50 -16.05 -25.33
C ARG A 879 -23.52 -17.09 -24.85
N ILE A 880 -24.06 -16.88 -23.66
CA ILE A 880 -25.07 -17.74 -23.04
C ILE A 880 -26.45 -17.16 -23.26
N ARG A 881 -26.61 -15.84 -23.07
CA ARG A 881 -27.89 -15.14 -23.30
C ARG A 881 -28.38 -15.30 -24.74
N ASN A 882 -27.49 -15.19 -25.72
CA ASN A 882 -27.87 -15.22 -27.13
C ASN A 882 -27.61 -16.62 -27.73
N CYS A 883 -28.56 -17.16 -28.51
CA CYS A 883 -28.43 -18.50 -29.10
C CYS A 883 -27.24 -18.57 -30.04
N ARG A 884 -27.00 -17.60 -30.92
CA ARG A 884 -25.84 -17.57 -31.86
C ARG A 884 -25.62 -18.89 -32.64
N HIS A 885 -26.61 -19.79 -32.69
CA HIS A 885 -26.58 -20.99 -33.52
C HIS A 885 -26.81 -20.58 -34.98
N ARG A 886 -26.30 -21.37 -35.92
CA ARG A 886 -26.37 -21.08 -37.36
C ARG A 886 -27.24 -22.17 -38.00
N ASP A 887 -28.21 -21.79 -38.82
CA ASP A 887 -29.17 -22.74 -39.39
C ASP A 887 -28.64 -23.41 -40.68
N ASP A 888 -27.63 -22.81 -41.32
CA ASP A 888 -27.00 -23.34 -42.54
C ASP A 888 -26.11 -24.56 -42.27
N ALA A 889 -26.40 -25.67 -42.95
CA ALA A 889 -25.70 -26.94 -42.82
C ALA A 889 -24.30 -26.97 -43.44
N THR A 890 -23.98 -26.03 -44.34
CA THR A 890 -22.66 -25.91 -44.97
C THR A 890 -21.62 -25.28 -44.04
N LEU A 891 -22.07 -24.64 -42.96
CA LEU A 891 -21.23 -23.99 -41.96
C LEU A 891 -20.82 -24.96 -40.84
N ALA A 892 -19.63 -24.75 -40.28
CA ALA A 892 -19.10 -25.53 -39.18
C ALA A 892 -19.81 -25.23 -37.83
N ARG A 893 -20.92 -25.90 -37.53
CA ARG A 893 -21.79 -25.59 -36.37
C ARG A 893 -21.32 -26.22 -35.05
N GLY A 894 -21.63 -25.52 -33.94
CA GLY A 894 -21.60 -26.09 -32.58
C GLY A 894 -22.88 -26.88 -32.29
N LEU A 895 -23.03 -27.34 -31.04
CA LEU A 895 -24.24 -28.02 -30.58
C LEU A 895 -25.40 -27.01 -30.47
N SER A 896 -26.63 -27.49 -30.66
CA SER A 896 -27.83 -26.68 -30.43
C SER A 896 -28.39 -26.99 -29.03
N LEU A 897 -27.98 -26.20 -28.04
CA LEU A 897 -28.33 -26.41 -26.62
C LEU A 897 -29.10 -25.23 -26.03
N GLY A 898 -29.88 -25.49 -24.98
CA GLY A 898 -30.62 -24.49 -24.21
C GLY A 898 -29.72 -23.59 -23.35
N ALA A 899 -30.28 -22.48 -22.84
CA ALA A 899 -29.61 -21.74 -21.76
C ALA A 899 -29.66 -22.58 -20.47
N PRO A 900 -28.67 -22.45 -19.57
CA PRO A 900 -28.77 -23.07 -18.24
C PRO A 900 -30.00 -22.54 -17.50
N LEU A 901 -30.58 -23.38 -16.63
CA LEU A 901 -31.68 -23.00 -15.75
C LEU A 901 -31.26 -21.86 -14.82
N ARG A 902 -32.20 -21.02 -14.38
CA ARG A 902 -31.88 -19.92 -13.44
C ARG A 902 -31.36 -20.41 -12.09
N SER A 903 -31.72 -21.62 -11.66
CA SER A 903 -31.22 -22.25 -10.44
C SER A 903 -29.82 -22.87 -10.59
N ALA A 904 -29.29 -23.00 -11.82
CA ALA A 904 -28.00 -23.64 -12.03
C ALA A 904 -26.86 -22.86 -11.36
N ARG A 905 -25.94 -23.57 -10.67
CA ARG A 905 -24.67 -23.02 -10.17
C ARG A 905 -23.51 -23.58 -10.97
N PHE A 906 -22.34 -22.95 -10.89
CA PHE A 906 -21.22 -23.25 -11.77
C PHE A 906 -19.91 -23.46 -10.98
N ALA A 907 -19.17 -24.52 -11.32
CA ALA A 907 -17.90 -24.85 -10.66
C ALA A 907 -16.80 -23.84 -10.97
N LEU A 908 -16.38 -23.72 -12.24
CA LEU A 908 -15.27 -22.88 -12.75
C LEU A 908 -13.91 -23.15 -12.09
N GLU A 909 -13.75 -24.29 -11.43
CA GLU A 909 -12.52 -24.65 -10.72
C GLU A 909 -11.48 -25.25 -11.68
N GLY A 910 -11.92 -25.98 -12.70
CA GLY A 910 -11.03 -26.52 -13.74
C GLY A 910 -10.35 -25.43 -14.56
N HIS A 911 -11.00 -24.27 -14.71
CA HIS A 911 -10.43 -23.08 -15.34
C HIS A 911 -9.22 -22.54 -14.57
N ARG A 912 -9.37 -22.39 -13.25
CA ARG A 912 -8.31 -21.93 -12.35
C ARG A 912 -7.14 -22.90 -12.36
N LEU A 913 -7.43 -24.21 -12.29
CA LEU A 913 -6.41 -25.26 -12.32
C LEU A 913 -5.67 -25.28 -13.67
N ALA A 914 -6.38 -25.17 -14.80
CA ALA A 914 -5.76 -25.14 -16.13
C ALA A 914 -4.81 -23.96 -16.30
N VAL A 915 -5.19 -22.76 -15.84
CA VAL A 915 -4.34 -21.57 -15.90
C VAL A 915 -3.11 -21.69 -14.98
N ALA A 916 -3.23 -22.38 -13.85
CA ALA A 916 -2.14 -22.55 -12.89
C ALA A 916 -1.16 -23.68 -13.26
N ALA A 917 -1.65 -24.79 -13.82
CA ALA A 917 -0.86 -26.00 -14.05
C ALA A 917 -0.22 -26.09 -15.44
N GLU A 918 -0.85 -25.52 -16.47
CA GLU A 918 -0.47 -25.74 -17.88
C GLU A 918 0.00 -24.43 -18.53
N PRO A 919 1.29 -24.27 -18.87
CA PRO A 919 1.86 -22.97 -19.22
C PRO A 919 1.60 -22.53 -20.67
N THR A 920 1.00 -23.39 -21.52
CA THR A 920 0.83 -23.06 -22.94
C THR A 920 -0.19 -21.94 -23.12
N ARG A 921 0.06 -21.10 -24.12
CA ARG A 921 -0.80 -19.97 -24.45
C ARG A 921 -2.20 -20.45 -24.86
N GLU A 922 -2.28 -21.56 -25.59
CA GLU A 922 -3.54 -22.12 -26.07
C GLU A 922 -4.41 -22.67 -24.94
N VAL A 923 -3.84 -23.37 -23.95
CA VAL A 923 -4.59 -23.84 -22.77
C VAL A 923 -5.09 -22.65 -21.95
N ARG A 924 -4.26 -21.62 -21.75
CA ARG A 924 -4.66 -20.39 -21.07
C ARG A 924 -5.81 -19.69 -21.79
N LEU A 925 -5.72 -19.53 -23.12
CA LEU A 925 -6.78 -18.88 -23.89
C LEU A 925 -8.08 -19.69 -23.85
N ALA A 926 -8.01 -21.02 -24.00
CA ALA A 926 -9.15 -21.92 -23.90
C ALA A 926 -9.81 -21.82 -22.51
N ALA A 927 -9.03 -21.82 -21.44
CA ALA A 927 -9.51 -21.62 -20.07
C ALA A 927 -10.17 -20.23 -19.89
N LEU A 928 -9.72 -19.20 -20.58
CA LEU A 928 -10.36 -17.89 -20.53
C LEU A 928 -11.55 -17.76 -21.50
N GLY A 929 -11.98 -18.87 -22.09
CA GLY A 929 -13.04 -18.86 -23.07
C GLY A 929 -12.67 -18.01 -24.29
N SER A 930 -11.41 -17.94 -24.69
CA SER A 930 -10.94 -17.25 -25.89
C SER A 930 -10.07 -18.14 -26.79
N GLY A 931 -9.74 -17.67 -28.00
CA GLY A 931 -8.93 -18.43 -28.95
C GLY A 931 -9.66 -19.64 -29.55
N GLY A 932 -8.96 -20.38 -30.42
CA GLY A 932 -9.48 -21.61 -31.02
C GLY A 932 -10.68 -21.40 -31.96
N SER A 933 -10.68 -20.31 -32.72
CA SER A 933 -11.68 -20.05 -33.77
C SER A 933 -10.98 -19.65 -35.06
N ILE A 934 -11.69 -19.71 -36.19
CA ILE A 934 -11.14 -19.29 -37.47
C ILE A 934 -10.74 -17.81 -37.46
N TRP A 935 -11.59 -16.93 -36.91
CA TRP A 935 -11.31 -15.48 -36.83
C TRP A 935 -10.04 -15.19 -36.02
N TYR A 936 -9.83 -15.94 -34.94
CA TYR A 936 -8.62 -15.85 -34.14
C TYR A 936 -7.37 -16.25 -34.95
N HIS A 937 -7.41 -17.39 -35.65
CA HIS A 937 -6.27 -17.88 -36.41
C HIS A 937 -6.00 -17.07 -37.67
N CYS A 938 -7.03 -16.63 -38.41
CA CYS A 938 -6.86 -15.74 -39.56
C CYS A 938 -6.20 -14.42 -39.16
N LYS A 939 -6.61 -13.83 -38.02
CA LYS A 939 -5.95 -12.63 -37.49
C LYS A 939 -4.51 -12.91 -37.05
N ARG A 940 -4.24 -14.07 -36.43
CA ARG A 940 -2.90 -14.46 -35.95
C ARG A 940 -1.93 -14.80 -37.09
N LEU A 941 -2.43 -15.36 -38.18
CA LEU A 941 -1.65 -15.83 -39.33
C LEU A 941 -1.68 -14.84 -40.52
N GLU A 942 -2.33 -13.68 -40.35
CA GLU A 942 -2.48 -12.62 -41.37
C GLU A 942 -3.13 -13.14 -42.67
N MET A 943 -4.24 -13.88 -42.56
CA MET A 943 -5.00 -14.42 -43.69
C MET A 943 -6.22 -13.57 -44.04
N SER A 944 -6.54 -13.46 -45.33
CA SER A 944 -7.46 -12.45 -45.88
C SER A 944 -8.96 -12.75 -45.73
N SER A 945 -9.40 -14.01 -45.58
CA SER A 945 -10.84 -14.33 -45.55
C SER A 945 -11.21 -15.45 -44.56
N PRO A 946 -11.71 -15.12 -43.35
CA PRO A 946 -12.25 -16.11 -42.41
C PRO A 946 -13.54 -16.77 -42.92
N ASP A 947 -14.26 -16.12 -43.84
CA ASP A 947 -15.58 -16.55 -44.30
C ASP A 947 -15.52 -17.74 -45.28
N THR A 948 -14.41 -17.88 -46.00
CA THR A 948 -14.17 -18.95 -46.98
C THR A 948 -13.22 -20.03 -46.46
N THR A 949 -12.62 -19.83 -45.28
CA THR A 949 -11.61 -20.77 -44.75
C THR A 949 -12.30 -22.00 -44.14
N ALA A 950 -11.96 -23.17 -44.68
CA ALA A 950 -12.45 -24.47 -44.23
C ALA A 950 -11.74 -24.99 -42.98
N CYS A 951 -12.48 -25.74 -42.17
CA CYS A 951 -11.98 -26.59 -41.10
C CYS A 951 -11.26 -27.83 -41.66
N VAL A 952 -10.57 -28.56 -40.79
CA VAL A 952 -9.94 -29.86 -41.12
C VAL A 952 -10.98 -30.89 -41.60
N CYS A 953 -12.23 -30.79 -41.16
CA CYS A 953 -13.34 -31.63 -41.62
C CYS A 953 -14.02 -31.14 -42.92
N GLY A 954 -13.55 -30.04 -43.53
CA GLY A 954 -14.10 -29.49 -44.78
C GLY A 954 -15.19 -28.43 -44.63
N LEU A 955 -15.83 -28.28 -43.46
CA LEU A 955 -16.86 -27.26 -43.22
C LEU A 955 -16.26 -25.86 -43.05
N VAL A 956 -16.94 -24.81 -43.54
CA VAL A 956 -16.43 -23.43 -43.49
C VAL A 956 -16.75 -22.71 -42.18
N GLN A 957 -15.94 -21.70 -41.84
CA GLN A 957 -16.09 -20.88 -40.63
C GLN A 957 -16.11 -21.65 -39.29
N PRO A 958 -15.08 -22.47 -38.98
CA PRO A 958 -15.04 -23.23 -37.72
C PRO A 958 -15.02 -22.32 -36.49
N SER A 959 -16.05 -22.48 -35.66
CA SER A 959 -16.11 -21.90 -34.32
C SER A 959 -15.42 -22.80 -33.30
N ARG A 960 -15.07 -22.26 -32.13
CA ARG A 960 -14.49 -23.08 -31.06
C ARG A 960 -15.41 -24.24 -30.64
N ALA A 961 -16.71 -23.97 -30.54
CA ALA A 961 -17.69 -24.98 -30.17
C ALA A 961 -17.71 -26.13 -31.18
N HIS A 962 -17.66 -25.81 -32.47
CA HIS A 962 -17.53 -26.81 -33.53
C HIS A 962 -16.24 -27.64 -33.38
N LEU A 963 -15.08 -26.97 -33.28
CA LEU A 963 -13.77 -27.63 -33.18
C LEU A 963 -13.66 -28.55 -31.96
N THR A 964 -14.29 -28.16 -30.85
CA THR A 964 -14.21 -28.92 -29.60
C THR A 964 -15.18 -30.09 -29.63
N TRP A 965 -16.44 -29.89 -30.03
CA TRP A 965 -17.51 -30.86 -29.81
C TRP A 965 -18.01 -31.58 -31.08
N CYS A 966 -17.97 -30.93 -32.25
CA CYS A 966 -18.64 -31.43 -33.46
C CYS A 966 -17.69 -31.88 -34.57
N CYS A 967 -16.44 -31.40 -34.60
CA CYS A 967 -15.50 -31.74 -35.65
C CYS A 967 -15.08 -33.20 -35.57
N THR A 968 -15.19 -33.92 -36.69
CA THR A 968 -14.82 -35.34 -36.80
C THR A 968 -13.32 -35.54 -36.70
N SER A 969 -12.52 -34.61 -37.23
CA SER A 969 -11.05 -34.63 -37.23
C SER A 969 -10.42 -34.35 -35.85
N THR A 970 -11.20 -33.96 -34.84
CA THR A 970 -10.70 -33.70 -33.47
C THR A 970 -11.33 -34.65 -32.43
N THR A 971 -11.98 -35.72 -32.88
CA THR A 971 -12.73 -36.65 -32.01
C THR A 971 -11.85 -37.33 -30.96
N GLU A 972 -10.62 -37.70 -31.32
CA GLU A 972 -9.65 -38.33 -30.40
C GLU A 972 -9.31 -37.44 -29.20
N LEU A 973 -9.26 -36.11 -29.40
CA LEU A 973 -8.92 -35.14 -28.35
C LEU A 973 -9.99 -35.03 -27.25
N ARG A 974 -11.19 -35.55 -27.49
CA ARG A 974 -12.29 -35.59 -26.52
C ARG A 974 -12.69 -37.00 -26.10
N GLN A 975 -11.84 -38.00 -26.35
CA GLN A 975 -12.10 -39.37 -25.93
C GLN A 975 -12.21 -39.45 -24.39
N GLY A 976 -13.31 -40.02 -23.89
CA GLY A 976 -13.58 -40.12 -22.45
C GLY A 976 -14.21 -38.86 -21.82
N LEU A 977 -14.48 -37.79 -22.59
CA LEU A 977 -15.21 -36.62 -22.11
C LEU A 977 -16.70 -36.70 -22.43
N ALA A 978 -17.54 -36.52 -21.40
CA ALA A 978 -18.98 -36.41 -21.59
C ALA A 978 -19.34 -35.12 -22.37
N PRO A 979 -20.31 -35.17 -23.31
CA PRO A 979 -20.76 -33.98 -24.02
C PRO A 979 -21.50 -33.00 -23.08
N PRO A 980 -21.44 -31.68 -23.34
CA PRO A 980 -22.14 -30.69 -22.55
C PRO A 980 -23.66 -30.74 -22.78
N SER A 981 -24.44 -30.48 -21.73
CA SER A 981 -25.91 -30.47 -21.76
C SER A 981 -26.50 -29.06 -21.97
N THR A 982 -25.74 -28.00 -21.72
CA THR A 982 -26.20 -26.61 -21.83
C THR A 982 -25.23 -25.73 -22.60
N ARG A 983 -25.70 -24.54 -23.03
CA ARG A 983 -24.84 -23.52 -23.65
C ARG A 983 -23.68 -23.09 -22.75
N ALA A 984 -23.86 -23.15 -21.43
CA ALA A 984 -22.80 -22.80 -20.47
C ALA A 984 -21.64 -23.79 -20.54
N GLY A 985 -21.95 -25.10 -20.49
CA GLY A 985 -20.97 -26.16 -20.66
C GLY A 985 -20.33 -26.14 -22.05
N GLU A 986 -21.11 -25.94 -23.11
CA GLU A 986 -20.58 -25.94 -24.48
C GLU A 986 -19.61 -24.78 -24.75
N ARG A 987 -19.98 -23.57 -24.34
CA ARG A 987 -19.32 -22.34 -24.80
C ARG A 987 -18.32 -21.79 -23.81
N LEU A 988 -18.55 -21.98 -22.53
CA LEU A 988 -17.68 -21.50 -21.48
C LEU A 988 -16.92 -22.62 -20.80
N PHE A 989 -17.24 -23.89 -21.07
CA PHE A 989 -16.79 -25.03 -20.27
C PHE A 989 -17.16 -24.87 -18.80
N ALA A 990 -18.28 -24.21 -18.52
CA ALA A 990 -18.79 -24.02 -17.17
C ALA A 990 -19.66 -25.22 -16.80
N ALA A 991 -19.15 -26.10 -15.93
CA ALA A 991 -19.89 -27.26 -15.46
C ALA A 991 -20.95 -26.84 -14.44
N GLU A 992 -22.15 -27.39 -14.58
CA GLU A 992 -23.25 -27.17 -13.65
C GLU A 992 -23.08 -28.04 -12.40
N ILE A 993 -23.27 -27.41 -11.25
CA ILE A 993 -23.26 -28.04 -9.93
C ILE A 993 -24.49 -27.57 -9.14
N PRO A 994 -24.97 -28.34 -8.15
CA PRO A 994 -26.00 -27.85 -7.24
C PRO A 994 -25.46 -26.74 -6.34
N GLU A 995 -26.38 -26.00 -5.71
CA GLU A 995 -26.00 -25.03 -4.69
C GLU A 995 -25.27 -25.70 -3.52
N TYR A 996 -24.27 -25.01 -2.98
CA TYR A 996 -23.53 -25.46 -1.81
C TYR A 996 -24.46 -25.70 -0.61
N PRO A 997 -24.52 -26.92 -0.06
CA PRO A 997 -25.53 -27.29 0.94
C PRO A 997 -25.23 -26.73 2.34
N ALA A 998 -26.23 -26.79 3.23
CA ALA A 998 -26.11 -26.42 4.65
C ALA A 998 -25.09 -27.30 5.40
N ALA A 999 -24.68 -26.86 6.59
CA ALA A 999 -23.85 -27.68 7.47
C ALA A 999 -24.65 -28.89 7.98
N PRO A 1000 -23.99 -30.01 8.33
CA PRO A 1000 -24.65 -31.12 9.00
C PRO A 1000 -25.29 -30.66 10.30
N ALA A 1001 -26.33 -31.37 10.75
CA ALA A 1001 -26.99 -31.07 12.01
C ALA A 1001 -25.99 -30.97 13.17
N ALA A 1002 -26.32 -30.14 14.15
CA ALA A 1002 -25.57 -30.03 15.39
C ALA A 1002 -25.73 -31.33 16.20
N SER A 1003 -24.67 -31.70 16.91
CA SER A 1003 -24.75 -32.67 18.00
C SER A 1003 -25.59 -32.09 19.14
N ASP A 1004 -26.03 -32.95 20.06
CA ASP A 1004 -26.64 -32.50 21.31
C ASP A 1004 -25.58 -31.85 22.22
N PHE A 1005 -25.40 -30.54 22.02
CA PHE A 1005 -24.34 -29.78 22.65
C PHE A 1005 -24.49 -29.72 24.17
N GLU A 1006 -25.71 -29.49 24.67
CA GLU A 1006 -25.94 -29.35 26.11
C GLU A 1006 -25.75 -30.70 26.82
N ASN A 1007 -26.24 -31.81 26.25
CA ASN A 1007 -25.99 -33.14 26.84
C ASN A 1007 -24.49 -33.50 26.83
N THR A 1008 -23.76 -33.14 25.78
CA THR A 1008 -22.30 -33.35 25.74
C THR A 1008 -21.60 -32.51 26.81
N LEU A 1009 -21.98 -31.24 26.94
CA LEU A 1009 -21.43 -30.34 27.96
C LEU A 1009 -21.70 -30.87 29.38
N GLN A 1010 -22.93 -31.31 29.67
CA GLN A 1010 -23.29 -31.92 30.95
C GLN A 1010 -22.50 -33.21 31.22
N SER A 1011 -22.24 -34.02 30.19
CA SER A 1011 -21.44 -35.24 30.31
C SER A 1011 -19.98 -34.93 30.67
N ILE A 1012 -19.39 -33.90 30.05
CA ILE A 1012 -18.05 -33.42 30.41
C ILE A 1012 -18.04 -32.90 31.85
N VAL A 1013 -19.05 -32.13 32.26
CA VAL A 1013 -19.19 -31.61 33.63
C VAL A 1013 -19.28 -32.76 34.65
N ALA A 1014 -20.09 -33.79 34.38
CA ALA A 1014 -20.22 -34.95 35.24
C ALA A 1014 -18.90 -35.73 35.35
N HIS A 1015 -18.18 -35.92 34.24
CA HIS A 1015 -16.86 -36.55 34.24
C HIS A 1015 -15.85 -35.77 35.08
N LEU A 1016 -15.81 -34.45 34.90
CA LEU A 1016 -14.95 -33.56 35.68
C LEU A 1016 -15.24 -33.66 37.19
N ARG A 1017 -16.52 -33.72 37.61
CA ARG A 1017 -16.88 -33.88 39.03
C ARG A 1017 -16.47 -35.22 39.63
N ASN A 1018 -16.46 -36.29 38.83
CA ASN A 1018 -16.12 -37.63 39.30
C ASN A 1018 -14.60 -37.83 39.49
N PHE A 1019 -13.76 -37.09 38.75
CA PHE A 1019 -12.31 -37.32 38.69
C PHE A 1019 -11.45 -36.13 39.13
N ALA A 1020 -12.03 -35.02 39.58
CA ALA A 1020 -11.26 -33.91 40.16
C ALA A 1020 -11.32 -33.91 41.69
N THR A 1021 -10.51 -34.77 42.31
CA THR A 1021 -10.29 -34.75 43.77
C THR A 1021 -9.14 -33.79 44.14
N VAL A 1022 -9.07 -33.37 45.42
CA VAL A 1022 -8.03 -32.44 45.89
C VAL A 1022 -6.64 -33.09 45.76
N GLY A 1023 -5.73 -32.43 45.05
CA GLY A 1023 -4.35 -32.89 44.83
C GLY A 1023 -4.14 -33.75 43.57
N GLU A 1024 -5.20 -34.07 42.84
CA GLU A 1024 -5.12 -34.87 41.62
C GLU A 1024 -4.78 -34.00 40.39
N ARG A 1025 -3.99 -34.57 39.48
CA ARG A 1025 -3.58 -33.91 38.23
C ARG A 1025 -4.36 -34.48 37.06
N LEU A 1026 -5.25 -33.68 36.49
CA LEU A 1026 -6.01 -33.99 35.29
C LEU A 1026 -5.23 -33.59 34.04
N LEU A 1027 -5.06 -34.53 33.11
CA LEU A 1027 -4.48 -34.27 31.80
C LEU A 1027 -5.56 -34.45 30.72
N VAL A 1028 -5.70 -33.43 29.87
CA VAL A 1028 -6.73 -33.35 28.82
C VAL A 1028 -6.05 -33.00 27.50
N ALA A 1029 -6.49 -33.60 26.39
CA ALA A 1029 -6.13 -33.18 25.04
C ALA A 1029 -7.37 -32.73 24.27
N THR A 1030 -7.22 -31.70 23.44
CA THR A 1030 -8.26 -31.19 22.55
C THR A 1030 -7.83 -31.35 21.10
N ASP A 1031 -8.80 -31.61 20.22
CA ASP A 1031 -8.59 -31.53 18.78
C ASP A 1031 -9.85 -31.03 18.02
N GLY A 1032 -9.60 -30.47 16.83
CA GLY A 1032 -10.57 -29.92 15.91
C GLY A 1032 -10.24 -30.33 14.47
N SER A 1033 -10.97 -31.29 13.93
CA SER A 1033 -10.76 -31.82 12.58
C SER A 1033 -11.75 -31.22 11.58
N ALA A 1034 -11.34 -31.08 10.32
CA ALA A 1034 -12.22 -30.68 9.22
C ALA A 1034 -11.88 -31.32 7.88
N LYS A 1035 -12.90 -31.76 7.14
CA LYS A 1035 -12.79 -32.31 5.78
C LYS A 1035 -14.11 -32.07 5.03
N PHE A 1036 -14.04 -31.69 3.76
CA PHE A 1036 -15.24 -31.37 2.94
C PHE A 1036 -16.15 -30.32 3.58
N ASP A 1037 -15.58 -29.35 4.29
CA ASP A 1037 -16.32 -28.37 5.10
C ASP A 1037 -17.24 -29.02 6.15
N ILE A 1038 -16.84 -30.14 6.74
CA ILE A 1038 -17.50 -30.79 7.88
C ILE A 1038 -16.49 -30.86 9.01
N GLY A 1039 -16.87 -30.32 10.17
CA GLY A 1039 -16.03 -30.22 11.34
C GLY A 1039 -16.30 -31.31 12.36
N GLY A 1040 -15.33 -31.61 13.20
CA GLY A 1040 -15.47 -32.49 14.36
C GLY A 1040 -14.63 -31.95 15.51
N CYS A 1041 -15.18 -31.99 16.73
CA CYS A 1041 -14.53 -31.51 17.94
C CYS A 1041 -14.36 -32.69 18.91
N ALA A 1042 -13.21 -32.78 19.58
CA ALA A 1042 -12.97 -33.83 20.58
C ALA A 1042 -12.25 -33.30 21.82
N VAL A 1043 -12.69 -33.80 22.98
CA VAL A 1043 -12.04 -33.61 24.29
C VAL A 1043 -11.72 -34.99 24.85
N ILE A 1044 -10.45 -35.27 25.10
CA ILE A 1044 -9.97 -36.55 25.64
C ILE A 1044 -9.33 -36.32 27.00
N PHE A 1045 -9.86 -36.98 28.03
CA PHE A 1045 -9.22 -37.07 29.33
C PHE A 1045 -8.34 -38.31 29.39
N GLU A 1046 -7.20 -38.20 30.10
CA GLU A 1046 -6.33 -39.34 30.35
C GLU A 1046 -6.96 -40.35 31.33
N SER A 1047 -7.71 -39.85 32.32
CA SER A 1047 -8.34 -40.66 33.35
C SER A 1047 -9.79 -41.04 32.98
N GLY A 1048 -10.14 -42.32 33.21
CA GLY A 1048 -11.46 -42.90 32.92
C GLY A 1048 -11.80 -43.01 31.42
N ASP A 1049 -13.04 -43.38 31.10
CA ASP A 1049 -13.59 -43.41 29.72
C ASP A 1049 -13.94 -41.99 29.23
N GLY A 1050 -13.08 -41.01 29.47
CA GLY A 1050 -13.35 -39.59 29.22
C GLY A 1050 -13.13 -39.15 27.77
N THR A 1051 -13.84 -39.77 26.82
CA THR A 1051 -13.83 -39.36 25.40
C THR A 1051 -15.14 -38.68 25.05
N PHE A 1052 -15.07 -37.38 24.74
CA PHE A 1052 -16.25 -36.56 24.41
C PHE A 1052 -16.08 -35.95 23.03
N VAL A 1053 -17.08 -36.11 22.18
CA VAL A 1053 -17.05 -35.64 20.79
C VAL A 1053 -18.33 -34.91 20.43
N PHE A 1054 -18.23 -33.85 19.61
CA PHE A 1054 -19.38 -33.04 19.20
C PHE A 1054 -19.09 -32.22 17.93
N GLY A 1055 -20.11 -31.54 17.42
CA GLY A 1055 -20.03 -30.55 16.34
C GLY A 1055 -21.30 -29.71 16.26
N ASP A 1056 -21.22 -28.56 15.60
CA ASP A 1056 -22.35 -27.62 15.48
C ASP A 1056 -22.84 -27.45 14.03
N ALA A 1057 -23.97 -26.76 13.86
CA ALA A 1057 -24.58 -26.49 12.57
C ALA A 1057 -24.14 -25.15 11.93
N CYS A 1058 -23.05 -24.54 12.41
CA CYS A 1058 -22.55 -23.29 11.84
C CYS A 1058 -22.01 -23.49 10.41
N GLU A 1059 -22.03 -22.46 9.59
CA GLU A 1059 -21.54 -22.52 8.21
C GLU A 1059 -20.03 -22.75 8.13
N ASP A 1060 -19.29 -22.11 9.04
CA ASP A 1060 -17.86 -22.34 9.24
C ASP A 1060 -17.63 -23.63 10.05
N GLN A 1061 -17.09 -24.62 9.34
CA GLN A 1061 -16.73 -25.94 9.85
C GLN A 1061 -15.20 -26.15 9.72
N SER A 1062 -14.42 -25.07 9.75
CA SER A 1062 -12.95 -25.15 9.65
C SER A 1062 -12.33 -25.74 10.92
N ALA A 1063 -11.23 -26.49 10.74
CA ALA A 1063 -10.48 -27.12 11.83
C ALA A 1063 -10.10 -26.11 12.94
N PHE A 1064 -9.66 -24.92 12.53
CA PHE A 1064 -9.30 -23.84 13.47
C PHE A 1064 -10.50 -23.38 14.32
N ARG A 1065 -11.70 -23.27 13.74
CA ARG A 1065 -12.90 -22.92 14.50
C ARG A 1065 -13.32 -24.05 15.43
N CYS A 1066 -13.29 -25.29 14.94
CA CYS A 1066 -13.58 -26.48 15.74
C CYS A 1066 -12.67 -26.54 16.96
N GLU A 1067 -11.36 -26.35 16.81
CA GLU A 1067 -10.42 -26.36 17.93
C GLU A 1067 -10.72 -25.25 18.96
N LEU A 1068 -11.01 -24.03 18.48
CA LEU A 1068 -11.36 -22.92 19.37
C LEU A 1068 -12.70 -23.14 20.08
N LEU A 1069 -13.67 -23.77 19.40
CA LEU A 1069 -14.93 -24.20 19.98
C LEU A 1069 -14.69 -25.30 21.04
N THR A 1070 -13.83 -26.28 20.76
CA THR A 1070 -13.43 -27.34 21.71
C THR A 1070 -12.88 -26.75 23.00
N LEU A 1071 -11.93 -25.83 22.90
CA LEU A 1071 -11.37 -25.12 24.06
C LEU A 1071 -12.44 -24.32 24.83
N THR A 1072 -13.31 -23.62 24.10
CA THR A 1072 -14.39 -22.83 24.71
C THR A 1072 -15.33 -23.72 25.51
N THR A 1073 -15.74 -24.86 24.94
CA THR A 1073 -16.62 -25.84 25.59
C THR A 1073 -15.95 -26.46 26.81
N LEU A 1074 -14.66 -26.81 26.72
CA LEU A 1074 -13.91 -27.36 27.84
C LEU A 1074 -13.81 -26.35 29.01
N PHE A 1075 -13.51 -25.08 28.73
CA PHE A 1075 -13.47 -24.05 29.78
C PHE A 1075 -14.84 -23.83 30.41
N GLU A 1076 -15.91 -23.84 29.59
CA GLU A 1076 -17.28 -23.75 30.08
C GLU A 1076 -17.63 -24.94 30.99
N ALA A 1077 -17.23 -26.15 30.61
CA ALA A 1077 -17.43 -27.36 31.41
C ALA A 1077 -16.68 -27.29 32.75
N ILE A 1078 -15.40 -26.88 32.74
CA ILE A 1078 -14.59 -26.73 33.95
C ILE A 1078 -15.22 -25.69 34.89
N SER A 1079 -15.67 -24.56 34.33
CA SER A 1079 -16.35 -23.50 35.10
C SER A 1079 -17.64 -24.01 35.76
N ARG A 1080 -18.47 -24.79 35.04
CA ARG A 1080 -19.71 -25.38 35.56
C ARG A 1080 -19.47 -26.54 36.55
N ALA A 1081 -18.35 -27.24 36.42
CA ALA A 1081 -18.01 -28.36 37.30
C ALA A 1081 -17.65 -27.92 38.73
N GLN A 1082 -17.15 -26.69 38.91
CA GLN A 1082 -16.75 -26.12 40.20
C GLN A 1082 -15.77 -27.03 40.96
N LEU A 1083 -14.65 -27.35 40.30
CA LEU A 1083 -13.63 -28.25 40.85
C LEU A 1083 -13.01 -27.70 42.14
N ALA A 1084 -12.51 -28.60 42.99
CA ALA A 1084 -11.93 -28.21 44.27
C ALA A 1084 -10.67 -27.33 44.10
N PRO A 1085 -10.45 -26.31 44.96
CA PRO A 1085 -9.25 -25.48 44.93
C PRO A 1085 -7.98 -26.32 45.04
N GLY A 1086 -7.01 -26.09 44.14
CA GLY A 1086 -5.74 -26.84 44.10
C GLY A 1086 -5.70 -28.04 43.14
N CYS A 1087 -6.80 -28.39 42.47
CA CYS A 1087 -6.75 -29.34 41.34
C CYS A 1087 -5.89 -28.77 40.18
N GLN A 1088 -5.00 -29.60 39.63
CA GLN A 1088 -4.13 -29.22 38.52
C GLN A 1088 -4.70 -29.75 37.20
N VAL A 1089 -4.95 -28.86 36.24
CA VAL A 1089 -5.50 -29.23 34.92
C VAL A 1089 -4.49 -28.85 33.83
N GLY A 1090 -3.90 -29.86 33.19
CA GLY A 1090 -3.05 -29.69 32.02
C GLY A 1090 -3.83 -29.93 30.73
N ILE A 1091 -3.85 -28.96 29.81
CA ILE A 1091 -4.52 -29.06 28.52
C ILE A 1091 -3.46 -29.06 27.40
N LEU A 1092 -3.46 -30.13 26.61
CA LEU A 1092 -2.62 -30.31 25.42
C LEU A 1092 -3.43 -29.91 24.17
N VAL A 1093 -2.87 -29.04 23.35
CA VAL A 1093 -3.50 -28.49 22.15
C VAL A 1093 -2.55 -28.59 20.98
N ASP A 1094 -2.98 -29.13 19.85
CA ASP A 1094 -2.13 -29.30 18.67
C ASP A 1094 -2.04 -28.02 17.81
N CYS A 1095 -2.96 -27.08 18.02
CA CYS A 1095 -3.10 -25.88 17.23
C CYS A 1095 -2.52 -24.65 17.94
N SER A 1096 -1.28 -24.29 17.59
CA SER A 1096 -0.63 -23.10 18.15
C SER A 1096 -1.41 -21.81 17.87
N SER A 1097 -2.12 -21.74 16.74
CA SER A 1097 -2.94 -20.60 16.37
C SER A 1097 -4.15 -20.44 17.29
N ALA A 1098 -4.74 -21.53 17.80
CA ALA A 1098 -5.86 -21.47 18.73
C ALA A 1098 -5.39 -20.94 20.10
N LEU A 1099 -4.24 -21.42 20.59
CA LEU A 1099 -3.61 -20.87 21.80
C LEU A 1099 -3.29 -19.38 21.66
N GLN A 1100 -2.75 -18.96 20.51
CA GLN A 1100 -2.51 -17.55 20.23
C GLN A 1100 -3.81 -16.74 20.17
N ALA A 1101 -4.89 -17.32 19.63
CA ALA A 1101 -6.20 -16.67 19.61
C ALA A 1101 -6.78 -16.49 21.01
N VAL A 1102 -6.66 -17.47 21.90
CA VAL A 1102 -7.10 -17.33 23.31
C VAL A 1102 -6.23 -16.32 24.06
N ALA A 1103 -4.92 -16.28 23.81
CA ALA A 1103 -4.01 -15.32 24.43
C ALA A 1103 -4.21 -13.88 23.91
N GLN A 1104 -4.54 -13.72 22.62
CA GLN A 1104 -4.71 -12.43 21.94
C GLN A 1104 -6.02 -12.42 21.12
N PRO A 1105 -7.20 -12.41 21.77
CA PRO A 1105 -8.49 -12.60 21.10
C PRO A 1105 -8.81 -11.51 20.07
N GLY A 1106 -8.36 -10.27 20.30
CA GLY A 1106 -8.51 -9.17 19.34
C GLY A 1106 -7.74 -9.37 18.02
N ALA A 1107 -6.71 -10.22 17.98
CA ALA A 1107 -5.94 -10.51 16.77
C ALA A 1107 -6.58 -11.63 15.92
N CYS A 1108 -7.48 -12.43 16.49
CA CYS A 1108 -8.10 -13.58 15.84
C CYS A 1108 -9.07 -13.19 14.70
N SER A 1109 -9.21 -14.06 13.69
CA SER A 1109 -10.22 -13.91 12.62
C SER A 1109 -11.66 -14.04 13.13
N MET A 1110 -11.85 -14.75 14.25
CA MET A 1110 -13.11 -14.95 14.97
C MET A 1110 -13.01 -14.33 16.37
N PRO A 1111 -12.98 -12.99 16.45
CA PRO A 1111 -12.69 -12.29 17.69
C PRO A 1111 -13.71 -12.57 18.80
N LEU A 1112 -15.01 -12.72 18.51
CA LEU A 1112 -16.02 -12.91 19.55
C LEU A 1112 -15.93 -14.31 20.18
N LEU A 1113 -15.70 -15.34 19.36
CA LEU A 1113 -15.45 -16.70 19.86
C LEU A 1113 -14.17 -16.76 20.71
N ALA A 1114 -13.09 -16.12 20.23
CA ALA A 1114 -11.83 -16.05 20.98
C ALA A 1114 -11.97 -15.28 22.30
N HIS A 1115 -12.74 -14.18 22.34
CA HIS A 1115 -13.03 -13.45 23.57
C HIS A 1115 -13.86 -14.30 24.54
N LYS A 1116 -14.85 -15.08 24.07
CA LYS A 1116 -15.60 -16.02 24.93
C LYS A 1116 -14.65 -17.03 25.57
N ALA A 1117 -13.77 -17.66 24.78
CA ALA A 1117 -12.76 -18.61 25.27
C ALA A 1117 -11.82 -17.97 26.32
N ALA A 1118 -11.28 -16.79 26.01
CA ALA A 1118 -10.37 -16.07 26.89
C ALA A 1118 -11.04 -15.63 28.21
N ARG A 1119 -12.31 -15.19 28.15
CA ARG A 1119 -13.10 -14.84 29.33
C ARG A 1119 -13.30 -16.07 30.22
N LEU A 1120 -13.81 -17.18 29.67
CA LEU A 1120 -14.02 -18.42 30.42
C LEU A 1120 -12.71 -18.95 31.04
N LEU A 1121 -11.60 -18.87 30.31
CA LEU A 1121 -10.29 -19.24 30.85
C LEU A 1121 -9.89 -18.38 32.07
N ARG A 1122 -10.17 -17.07 32.04
CA ARG A 1122 -9.93 -16.19 33.18
C ARG A 1122 -10.85 -16.53 34.35
N ASP A 1123 -12.13 -16.76 34.09
CA ASP A 1123 -13.12 -17.13 35.12
C ASP A 1123 -12.72 -18.44 35.81
N VAL A 1124 -12.25 -19.44 35.05
CA VAL A 1124 -11.73 -20.70 35.58
C VAL A 1124 -10.48 -20.48 36.43
N ARG A 1125 -9.52 -19.66 35.99
CA ARG A 1125 -8.32 -19.35 36.79
C ARG A 1125 -8.64 -18.59 38.07
N ALA A 1126 -9.64 -17.72 38.04
CA ALA A 1126 -10.08 -16.96 39.21
C ALA A 1126 -10.69 -17.86 40.31
N SER A 1127 -11.14 -19.07 39.96
CA SER A 1127 -11.65 -20.06 40.94
C SER A 1127 -10.55 -20.75 41.79
N GLY A 1128 -9.27 -20.45 41.56
CA GLY A 1128 -8.15 -21.03 42.32
C GLY A 1128 -7.60 -22.35 41.75
N LEU A 1129 -7.93 -22.69 40.50
CA LEU A 1129 -7.42 -23.86 39.78
C LEU A 1129 -6.09 -23.58 39.08
N ASP A 1130 -5.12 -24.49 39.18
CA ASP A 1130 -3.86 -24.43 38.41
C ASP A 1130 -4.09 -25.00 37.00
N LEU A 1131 -4.59 -24.15 36.10
CA LEU A 1131 -4.87 -24.52 34.72
C LEU A 1131 -3.78 -24.06 33.75
N ARG A 1132 -3.13 -25.04 33.12
CA ARG A 1132 -1.99 -24.84 32.22
C ARG A 1132 -2.31 -25.35 30.83
N LEU A 1133 -2.02 -24.54 29.81
CA LEU A 1133 -2.17 -24.91 28.40
C LEU A 1133 -0.79 -25.10 27.77
N SER A 1134 -0.63 -26.12 26.94
CA SER A 1134 0.63 -26.35 26.22
C SER A 1134 0.39 -26.83 24.79
N TRP A 1135 1.18 -26.28 23.87
CA TRP A 1135 1.20 -26.72 22.49
C TRP A 1135 1.94 -28.05 22.35
N THR A 1136 1.30 -29.04 21.73
CA THR A 1136 1.90 -30.36 21.45
C THR A 1136 1.97 -30.59 19.94
N PRO A 1137 3.15 -30.88 19.35
CA PRO A 1137 3.23 -31.18 17.93
C PRO A 1137 2.57 -32.51 17.57
N ALA A 1138 1.83 -32.53 16.48
CA ALA A 1138 1.33 -33.76 15.86
C ALA A 1138 2.47 -34.72 15.47
N HIS A 1139 2.18 -36.03 15.52
CA HIS A 1139 3.03 -37.18 15.16
C HIS A 1139 4.35 -36.87 14.45
N GLY A 1140 5.48 -37.18 15.10
CA GLY A 1140 6.82 -37.15 14.48
C GLY A 1140 7.33 -35.76 14.07
N ARG A 1141 6.51 -34.72 14.11
CA ARG A 1141 6.93 -33.35 13.81
C ARG A 1141 7.73 -32.79 14.99
N ARG A 1142 8.78 -32.03 14.67
CA ARG A 1142 9.71 -31.40 15.64
C ARG A 1142 10.24 -32.41 16.68
N PRO A 1143 11.15 -33.31 16.28
CA PRO A 1143 11.71 -34.33 17.19
C PRO A 1143 12.47 -33.72 18.38
N THR A 1144 12.93 -32.47 18.26
CA THR A 1144 13.60 -31.71 19.33
C THR A 1144 12.64 -31.05 20.33
N TRP A 1145 11.33 -31.24 20.20
CA TRP A 1145 10.35 -30.67 21.13
C TRP A 1145 10.37 -31.41 22.48
N THR A 1146 10.39 -30.64 23.56
CA THR A 1146 10.37 -31.14 24.95
C THR A 1146 8.96 -31.03 25.54
N ALA A 1147 8.53 -32.08 26.24
CA ALA A 1147 7.22 -32.11 26.86
C ALA A 1147 7.14 -31.22 28.10
N PRO A 1148 5.99 -30.57 28.35
CA PRO A 1148 5.80 -29.69 29.50
C PRO A 1148 5.59 -30.47 30.79
N TRP A 1149 5.80 -29.80 31.94
CA TRP A 1149 5.36 -30.25 33.26
C TRP A 1149 5.86 -31.64 33.71
N GLY A 1150 7.09 -31.99 33.32
CA GLY A 1150 7.72 -33.29 33.65
C GLY A 1150 7.08 -34.50 32.96
N LEU A 1151 6.22 -34.29 31.96
CA LEU A 1151 5.63 -35.38 31.16
C LEU A 1151 6.64 -35.90 30.14
N THR A 1152 6.43 -37.13 29.65
CA THR A 1152 7.22 -37.67 28.53
C THR A 1152 6.61 -37.21 27.20
N ALA A 1153 7.47 -36.95 26.20
CA ALA A 1153 7.00 -36.58 24.86
C ALA A 1153 6.10 -37.65 24.24
N ALA A 1154 6.37 -38.93 24.51
CA ALA A 1154 5.53 -40.04 24.07
C ALA A 1154 4.12 -39.97 24.68
N ARG A 1155 3.99 -39.66 25.97
CA ARG A 1155 2.70 -39.55 26.67
C ARG A 1155 1.85 -38.38 26.13
N CYS A 1156 2.45 -37.20 25.97
CA CYS A 1156 1.74 -36.04 25.40
C CYS A 1156 1.27 -36.32 23.96
N ARG A 1157 2.13 -36.91 23.13
CA ARG A 1157 1.80 -37.26 21.75
C ARG A 1157 0.69 -38.30 21.70
N HIS A 1158 0.78 -39.37 22.48
CA HIS A 1158 -0.25 -40.41 22.52
C HIS A 1158 -1.65 -39.84 22.85
N LEU A 1159 -1.75 -38.95 23.85
CA LEU A 1159 -3.02 -38.34 24.21
C LEU A 1159 -3.55 -37.39 23.12
N ASN A 1160 -2.65 -36.62 22.49
CA ASN A 1160 -2.98 -35.78 21.34
C ASN A 1160 -3.48 -36.60 20.14
N ASP A 1161 -2.83 -37.74 19.87
CA ASP A 1161 -3.16 -38.65 18.78
C ASP A 1161 -4.55 -39.29 18.99
N ARG A 1162 -4.91 -39.58 20.25
CA ARG A 1162 -6.27 -40.00 20.61
C ARG A 1162 -7.30 -38.90 20.35
N ALA A 1163 -6.97 -37.63 20.63
CA ALA A 1163 -7.86 -36.51 20.36
C ALA A 1163 -8.08 -36.31 18.85
N ASP A 1164 -7.03 -36.33 18.04
CA ASP A 1164 -7.12 -36.28 16.57
C ASP A 1164 -7.96 -37.45 16.01
N ALA A 1165 -7.72 -38.68 16.48
CA ALA A 1165 -8.49 -39.85 16.07
C ALA A 1165 -9.98 -39.70 16.42
N ALA A 1166 -10.32 -39.21 17.62
CA ALA A 1166 -11.70 -39.00 18.04
C ALA A 1166 -12.39 -37.87 17.26
N ALA A 1167 -11.71 -36.75 17.03
CA ALA A 1167 -12.22 -35.64 16.22
C ALA A 1167 -12.45 -36.07 14.76
N ASN A 1168 -11.55 -36.88 14.21
CA ASN A 1168 -11.71 -37.49 12.89
C ASN A 1168 -12.88 -38.46 12.84
N SER A 1169 -13.08 -39.29 13.87
CA SER A 1169 -14.18 -40.26 13.94
C SER A 1169 -15.55 -39.56 13.94
N ILE A 1170 -15.75 -38.55 14.80
CA ILE A 1170 -17.02 -37.81 14.82
C ILE A 1170 -17.24 -37.03 13.53
N ARG A 1171 -16.19 -36.45 12.94
CA ARG A 1171 -16.26 -35.81 11.63
C ARG A 1171 -16.74 -36.79 10.55
N GLU A 1172 -16.26 -38.03 10.58
CA GLU A 1172 -16.67 -39.08 9.62
C GLU A 1172 -18.10 -39.55 9.83
N GLN A 1173 -18.51 -39.71 11.08
CA GLN A 1173 -19.92 -39.98 11.40
C GLN A 1173 -20.82 -38.86 10.89
N ARG A 1174 -20.46 -37.59 11.12
CA ARG A 1174 -21.19 -36.42 10.61
C ARG A 1174 -21.13 -36.30 9.08
N ALA A 1175 -20.12 -36.89 8.45
CA ALA A 1175 -20.00 -36.94 6.99
C ALA A 1175 -20.92 -38.00 6.38
N HIS A 1176 -21.28 -39.04 7.13
CA HIS A 1176 -22.19 -40.09 6.68
C HIS A 1176 -23.59 -39.50 6.44
N GLY A 1177 -24.03 -39.47 5.17
CA GLY A 1177 -25.30 -38.87 4.78
C GLY A 1177 -25.29 -37.35 4.58
N SER A 1178 -24.14 -36.68 4.72
CA SER A 1178 -24.04 -35.23 4.50
C SER A 1178 -24.01 -34.87 3.01
N CYS A 1179 -24.88 -33.94 2.61
CA CYS A 1179 -24.89 -33.38 1.26
C CYS A 1179 -23.59 -32.63 0.90
N ARG A 1180 -22.79 -32.18 1.87
CA ARG A 1180 -21.50 -31.52 1.58
C ARG A 1180 -20.50 -32.48 0.94
N VAL A 1181 -20.52 -33.76 1.31
CA VAL A 1181 -19.62 -34.77 0.74
C VAL A 1181 -19.95 -35.03 -0.74
N SER A 1182 -21.24 -35.24 -1.05
CA SER A 1182 -21.69 -35.43 -2.43
C SER A 1182 -21.41 -34.18 -3.28
N TRP A 1183 -21.66 -32.98 -2.72
CA TRP A 1183 -21.36 -31.72 -3.39
C TRP A 1183 -19.86 -31.56 -3.72
N HIS A 1184 -18.95 -31.88 -2.79
CA HIS A 1184 -17.50 -31.82 -3.04
C HIS A 1184 -17.06 -32.85 -4.10
N ALA A 1185 -17.65 -34.05 -4.10
CA ALA A 1185 -17.41 -35.05 -5.14
C ALA A 1185 -17.89 -34.56 -6.51
N GLU A 1186 -19.05 -33.91 -6.57
CA GLU A 1186 -19.57 -33.27 -7.78
C GLU A 1186 -18.70 -32.12 -8.26
N LEU A 1187 -18.27 -31.23 -7.36
CA LEU A 1187 -17.35 -30.15 -7.68
C LEU A 1187 -16.04 -30.69 -8.26
N HIS A 1188 -15.50 -31.77 -7.69
CA HIS A 1188 -14.27 -32.40 -8.19
C HIS A 1188 -14.48 -33.02 -9.58
N ARG A 1189 -15.59 -33.74 -9.80
CA ARG A 1189 -15.95 -34.28 -11.12
C ARG A 1189 -16.13 -33.17 -12.15
N ALA A 1190 -16.81 -32.10 -11.77
CA ALA A 1190 -16.97 -30.90 -12.58
C ALA A 1190 -15.61 -30.30 -12.94
N ALA A 1191 -14.73 -30.06 -11.96
CA ALA A 1191 -13.39 -29.50 -12.20
C ALA A 1191 -12.54 -30.35 -13.15
N ILE A 1192 -12.59 -31.68 -13.05
CA ILE A 1192 -11.93 -32.60 -13.98
C ILE A 1192 -12.50 -32.46 -15.39
N TRP A 1193 -13.83 -32.46 -15.52
CA TRP A 1193 -14.50 -32.31 -16.80
C TRP A 1193 -14.19 -30.95 -17.45
N GLU A 1194 -14.24 -29.86 -16.69
CA GLU A 1194 -13.91 -28.51 -17.16
C GLU A 1194 -12.45 -28.45 -17.67
N ARG A 1195 -11.50 -29.01 -16.90
CA ARG A 1195 -10.08 -29.07 -17.30
C ARG A 1195 -9.91 -29.91 -18.57
N GLY A 1196 -10.56 -31.08 -18.66
CA GLY A 1196 -10.50 -31.92 -19.84
C GLY A 1196 -11.05 -31.23 -21.08
N ALA A 1197 -12.20 -30.55 -20.97
CA ALA A 1197 -12.79 -29.78 -22.08
C ALA A 1197 -11.85 -28.64 -22.54
N ILE A 1198 -11.19 -27.95 -21.60
CA ILE A 1198 -10.20 -26.91 -21.89
C ILE A 1198 -9.01 -27.48 -22.67
N LEU A 1199 -8.45 -28.62 -22.22
CA LEU A 1199 -7.32 -29.29 -22.88
C LEU A 1199 -7.70 -29.77 -24.28
N ALA A 1200 -8.88 -30.39 -24.44
CA ALA A 1200 -9.41 -30.81 -25.72
C ALA A 1200 -9.57 -29.62 -26.68
N SER A 1201 -10.10 -28.50 -26.19
CA SER A 1201 -10.28 -27.28 -26.99
C SER A 1201 -8.94 -26.66 -27.42
N ALA A 1202 -7.94 -26.66 -26.53
CA ALA A 1202 -6.60 -26.18 -26.83
C ALA A 1202 -5.92 -27.08 -27.88
N GLY A 1203 -6.04 -28.41 -27.75
CA GLY A 1203 -5.58 -29.37 -28.75
C GLY A 1203 -6.25 -29.18 -30.10
N ALA A 1204 -7.57 -29.02 -30.13
CA ALA A 1204 -8.33 -28.80 -31.37
C ALA A 1204 -7.93 -27.48 -32.05
N SER A 1205 -7.64 -26.44 -31.27
CA SER A 1205 -7.09 -25.18 -31.77
C SER A 1205 -5.71 -25.36 -32.41
N ASN A 1206 -4.85 -26.22 -31.85
CA ASN A 1206 -3.53 -26.52 -32.42
C ASN A 1206 -3.63 -27.29 -33.73
N VAL A 1207 -4.53 -28.28 -33.81
CA VAL A 1207 -4.81 -29.04 -35.04
C VAL A 1207 -5.25 -28.09 -36.17
N LEU A 1208 -6.18 -27.18 -35.88
CA LEU A 1208 -6.59 -26.17 -36.86
C LEU A 1208 -5.42 -25.23 -37.25
N ALA A 1209 -4.63 -24.77 -36.28
CA ALA A 1209 -3.49 -23.89 -36.56
C ALA A 1209 -2.46 -24.55 -37.50
N GLN A 1210 -2.18 -25.84 -37.29
CA GLN A 1210 -1.27 -26.61 -38.13
C GLN A 1210 -1.82 -26.76 -39.55
N HIS A 1211 -3.10 -27.10 -39.68
CA HIS A 1211 -3.78 -27.19 -40.97
C HIS A 1211 -3.73 -25.87 -41.77
N LEU A 1212 -3.96 -24.74 -41.09
CA LEU A 1212 -3.91 -23.43 -41.73
C LEU A 1212 -2.49 -23.04 -42.16
N ARG A 1213 -1.46 -23.40 -41.37
CA ARG A 1213 -0.06 -23.15 -41.73
C ARG A 1213 0.35 -23.92 -42.99
N THR A 1214 -0.11 -25.15 -43.16
CA THR A 1214 0.18 -25.96 -44.37
C THR A 1214 -0.50 -25.44 -45.64
N ARG A 1215 -1.54 -24.61 -45.51
CA ARG A 1215 -2.29 -24.02 -46.63
C ARG A 1215 -1.98 -22.55 -46.88
N ARG A 1216 -0.99 -21.98 -46.17
CA ARG A 1216 -0.54 -20.61 -46.41
C ARG A 1216 0.15 -20.57 -47.78
N PRO A 1217 -0.30 -19.73 -48.74
CA PRO A 1217 0.48 -19.54 -49.96
C PRO A 1217 1.86 -19.04 -49.56
N ALA A 1218 2.91 -19.63 -50.13
CA ALA A 1218 4.27 -19.16 -49.94
C ALA A 1218 4.31 -17.67 -50.29
N ARG A 1219 4.71 -16.81 -49.34
CA ARG A 1219 5.13 -15.45 -49.70
C ARG A 1219 6.31 -15.65 -50.64
N ILE A 1220 6.10 -15.41 -51.92
CA ILE A 1220 7.19 -15.08 -52.84
C ILE A 1220 7.83 -13.84 -52.20
N ILE A 1221 9.00 -14.04 -51.60
CA ILE A 1221 9.88 -12.94 -51.26
C ILE A 1221 10.32 -12.40 -52.62
N GLN A 1222 9.64 -11.36 -53.11
CA GLN A 1222 10.25 -10.49 -54.10
C GLN A 1222 11.34 -9.74 -53.34
N ASP A 1223 12.56 -10.24 -53.47
CA ASP A 1223 13.75 -9.41 -53.38
C ASP A 1223 13.65 -8.38 -54.51
N ASP A 1224 13.60 -7.09 -54.16
CA ASP A 1224 14.00 -5.97 -55.00
C ASP A 1224 14.27 -4.75 -54.09
N PRO A 1225 15.15 -3.81 -54.46
CA PRO A 1225 16.38 -3.45 -53.74
C PRO A 1225 16.27 -2.33 -52.71
#